data_AF-A0A6M1SYF8-F1
#
_entry.id   AF-A0A6M1SYF8-F1
#
_cell.length_a   1.000
_cell.length_b   1.000
_cell.length_c   1.000
_cell.angle_alpha   90.00
_cell.angle_beta   90.00
_cell.angle_gamma   90.00
#
_symmetry.space_group_name_H-M   'P 1'
#
loop_
_entity.id
_entity.type
_entity.pdbx_description
1 polymer ?
#
loop_
_entity_poly.entity_id
_entity_poly.type
_entity_poly.pdbx_seq_one_letter_code
_entity_poly.pdbx_strand_id
1 'polypeptide(L)'
;MPERKNWIVLKFGGTSVSNRQNWDNIREVVKQHRDSGYKVCLVHSAVSGISNKLQEVIDQAPRGNYTALLDSIKDTHRDLADDLGLDAYELLGDYFLELDQLAKGIALVEEASFRVQAKLMSLGELMATTLGAAFLKKEDIETNWMDARDLLKTVPQKNASEKNIVLSAVCDDSPDKELQLELSDKGNVILTQGFIASDQSDKTVLLGRGGSDVSAAYLASKLKAEILEIWTDVPGMFTANPHAVPSARLLKHLSYEEAQEIATNGAKVLHPRCIMPARKHKIPVHIKCTHKPNLEGTVISSAVSDDTALVKAIAVRGDIILVSMESLGMWQQVGFLADVFEVFKNHGLSIDLVSTSESNVTVSLDPGLNAHFQDIRNEFVEELSAHCKVNVIESTSAVSLLGRHIRTILHQLGSAFEVFQEHQVYLLSQAANDLNFTFVVESEQADRLVRQLHEQVISQSGNQQSFGPTWPELMGDVEEKEELHEAWWKGKRDELVQLSREKGPSYVYSKDALIANTERLKELHSVDRFFYAMKANANIDVLKTFRSQDLGFECVSIGEVEEVFELFPDIDPGEVIFTPNFAPREEYEQAFDHGVNVTLDNIYPLQKWPEVFENRTIFLRIDPGHGHGHHDHVKTGGVHSKFGIPRFEIPEVKSIIDDISITVKGLHAHIGSGIKDPTQWKSTALILHEVAEELGGVDVLDLGGGFGIRENDTQASLNMKQVDELLKQFRDAHPNYELWVEPGRFLTATAGVLLANVTQLKGKGSVKYIGIDTGMNSFIRPALYGARHTIVNLSKLDKESTQVVNIVGPICESGDKLGIDRLFPESEEGDVILIANTGAYGRVMSSSYNLRMPATEILI
;
A
#
# COMPACT_ATOMS: atom_id res chain seq x y z
N MET A 1 -22.36 29.80 31.35
CA MET A 1 -21.85 30.35 30.08
C MET A 1 -21.03 29.24 29.42
N PRO A 2 -21.21 28.93 28.14
CA PRO A 2 -20.27 28.03 27.47
C PRO A 2 -18.88 28.68 27.54
N GLU A 3 -17.84 27.92 27.92
CA GLU A 3 -16.47 28.39 27.82
C GLU A 3 -16.23 28.88 26.39
N ARG A 4 -15.82 30.15 26.23
CA ARG A 4 -15.43 30.67 24.92
C ARG A 4 -14.23 29.84 24.45
N LYS A 5 -14.42 29.06 23.40
CA LYS A 5 -13.37 28.29 22.74
C LYS A 5 -12.28 29.25 22.21
N ASN A 6 -11.03 28.79 22.17
CA ASN A 6 -9.88 29.64 21.85
C ASN A 6 -9.71 29.81 20.31
N TRP A 7 -8.47 29.88 19.84
CA TRP A 7 -8.16 29.93 18.40
C TRP A 7 -8.17 28.55 17.76
N ILE A 8 -8.57 28.48 16.49
CA ILE A 8 -8.25 27.40 15.56
C ILE A 8 -7.40 27.96 14.42
N VAL A 9 -6.34 27.25 14.04
CA VAL A 9 -5.51 27.63 12.89
C VAL A 9 -5.81 26.70 11.74
N LEU A 10 -6.12 27.25 10.58
CA LEU A 10 -6.45 26.51 9.37
C LEU A 10 -5.38 26.81 8.32
N LYS A 11 -4.68 25.80 7.85
CA LYS A 11 -3.70 25.94 6.76
C LYS A 11 -4.25 25.35 5.47
N PHE A 12 -4.24 26.11 4.38
CA PHE A 12 -4.58 25.61 3.04
C PHE A 12 -3.34 25.58 2.13
N GLY A 13 -3.12 24.45 1.45
CA GLY A 13 -2.06 24.32 0.43
C GLY A 13 -2.38 25.03 -0.89
N GLY A 14 -1.40 25.11 -1.79
CA GLY A 14 -1.58 25.83 -3.06
C GLY A 14 -2.73 25.29 -3.92
N THR A 15 -2.85 23.97 -4.06
CA THR A 15 -3.97 23.32 -4.77
C THR A 15 -5.33 23.67 -4.16
N SER A 16 -5.38 23.86 -2.84
CA SER A 16 -6.62 24.21 -2.12
C SER A 16 -7.06 25.65 -2.33
N VAL A 17 -6.20 26.56 -2.80
CA VAL A 17 -6.54 27.98 -3.02
C VAL A 17 -6.54 28.38 -4.50
N SER A 18 -6.50 27.39 -5.41
CA SER A 18 -6.29 27.64 -6.84
C SER A 18 -7.56 27.78 -7.68
N ASN A 19 -8.75 27.55 -7.12
CA ASN A 19 -10.00 27.64 -7.90
C ASN A 19 -11.18 28.06 -7.03
N ARG A 20 -12.25 28.51 -7.69
CA ARG A 20 -13.48 28.98 -7.06
C ARG A 20 -14.15 27.95 -6.15
N GLN A 21 -14.29 26.70 -6.63
CA GLN A 21 -14.97 25.64 -5.87
C GLN A 21 -14.31 25.38 -4.52
N ASN A 22 -12.99 25.39 -4.47
CA ASN A 22 -12.24 25.21 -3.23
C ASN A 22 -12.38 26.44 -2.31
N TRP A 23 -12.45 27.64 -2.85
CA TRP A 23 -12.74 28.85 -2.07
C TRP A 23 -14.15 28.86 -1.48
N ASP A 24 -15.15 28.34 -2.19
CA ASP A 24 -16.48 28.13 -1.63
C ASP A 24 -16.45 27.11 -0.48
N ASN A 25 -15.67 26.04 -0.58
CA ASN A 25 -15.45 25.09 0.52
C ASN A 25 -14.74 25.75 1.71
N ILE A 26 -13.70 26.57 1.47
CA ILE A 26 -13.00 27.33 2.51
C ILE A 26 -13.98 28.26 3.25
N ARG A 27 -14.85 28.96 2.52
CA ARG A 27 -15.89 29.82 3.09
C ARG A 27 -16.78 29.05 4.07
N GLU A 28 -17.26 27.87 3.68
CA GLU A 28 -18.11 27.03 4.54
C GLU A 28 -17.36 26.52 5.78
N VAL A 29 -16.12 26.06 5.62
CA VAL A 29 -15.27 25.62 6.74
C VAL A 29 -15.05 26.75 7.76
N VAL A 30 -14.73 27.97 7.29
CA VAL A 30 -14.55 29.14 8.15
C VAL A 30 -15.85 29.50 8.88
N LYS A 31 -17.00 29.48 8.18
CA LYS A 31 -18.32 29.73 8.79
C LYS A 31 -18.64 28.70 9.88
N GLN A 32 -18.46 27.42 9.59
CA GLN A 32 -18.75 26.34 10.53
C GLN A 32 -17.96 26.45 11.84
N HIS A 33 -16.66 26.75 11.75
CA HIS A 33 -15.81 26.93 12.93
C HIS A 33 -16.18 28.17 13.74
N ARG A 34 -16.47 29.28 13.06
CA ARG A 34 -16.94 30.53 13.70
C ARG A 34 -18.25 30.31 14.43
N ASP A 35 -19.21 29.64 13.79
CA ASP A 35 -20.53 29.36 14.37
C ASP A 35 -20.43 28.36 15.54
N SER A 36 -19.38 27.54 15.55
CA SER A 36 -19.00 26.68 16.69
C SER A 36 -18.31 27.44 17.83
N GLY A 37 -18.09 28.75 17.68
CA GLY A 37 -17.54 29.65 18.71
C GLY A 37 -16.02 29.83 18.69
N TYR A 38 -15.31 29.34 17.68
CA TYR A 38 -13.86 29.53 17.54
C TYR A 38 -13.51 30.88 16.89
N LYS A 39 -12.33 31.41 17.24
CA LYS A 39 -11.63 32.41 16.43
C LYS A 39 -10.76 31.71 15.40
N VAL A 40 -10.82 32.12 14.15
CA VAL A 40 -10.17 31.44 13.02
C VAL A 40 -8.96 32.23 12.56
N CYS A 41 -7.79 31.59 12.54
CA CYS A 41 -6.59 32.11 11.87
C CYS A 41 -6.32 31.27 10.63
N LEU A 42 -6.59 31.85 9.46
CA LEU A 42 -6.41 31.25 8.15
C LEU A 42 -5.00 31.54 7.64
N VAL A 43 -4.25 30.50 7.34
CA VAL A 43 -2.91 30.56 6.74
C VAL A 43 -2.99 29.86 5.40
N HIS A 44 -2.46 30.42 4.33
CA HIS A 44 -2.37 29.66 3.09
C HIS A 44 -1.15 29.98 2.25
N SER A 45 -0.81 29.02 1.39
CA SER A 45 0.29 29.12 0.43
C SER A 45 -0.09 30.00 -0.76
N ALA A 46 0.91 30.31 -1.60
CA ALA A 46 0.69 30.80 -2.95
C ALA A 46 -0.19 29.85 -3.77
N VAL A 47 -0.79 30.35 -4.86
CA VAL A 47 -1.55 29.53 -5.82
C VAL A 47 -0.66 28.42 -6.40
N SER A 48 -1.26 27.26 -6.72
CA SER A 48 -0.52 26.08 -7.20
C SER A 48 0.41 26.43 -8.36
N GLY A 49 1.68 26.00 -8.27
CA GLY A 49 2.71 26.23 -9.28
C GLY A 49 3.38 27.61 -9.24
N ILE A 50 2.84 28.62 -8.54
CA ILE A 50 3.41 29.98 -8.52
C ILE A 50 4.80 30.01 -7.90
N SER A 51 5.01 29.36 -6.75
CA SER A 51 6.33 29.33 -6.10
C SER A 51 7.41 28.69 -6.99
N ASN A 52 7.05 27.68 -7.80
CA ASN A 52 7.97 27.07 -8.76
C ASN A 52 8.31 28.04 -9.90
N LYS A 53 7.30 28.71 -10.48
CA LYS A 53 7.52 29.73 -11.51
C LYS A 53 8.36 30.90 -10.98
N LEU A 54 8.17 31.32 -9.73
CA LEU A 54 8.99 32.36 -9.10
C LEU A 54 10.44 31.91 -8.91
N GLN A 55 10.68 30.65 -8.57
CA GLN A 55 12.02 30.08 -8.54
C GLN A 55 12.64 30.04 -9.95
N GLU A 56 11.89 29.63 -10.97
CA GLU A 56 12.35 29.67 -12.35
C GLU A 56 12.67 31.09 -12.81
N VAL A 57 11.92 32.11 -12.37
CA VAL A 57 12.25 33.52 -12.61
C VAL A 57 13.58 33.88 -11.98
N ILE A 58 13.85 33.45 -10.74
CA ILE A 58 15.17 33.67 -10.08
C ILE A 58 16.30 33.06 -10.92
N ASP A 59 16.08 31.86 -11.46
CA ASP A 59 17.11 31.11 -12.17
C ASP A 59 17.33 31.64 -13.61
N GLN A 60 16.28 32.15 -14.27
CA GLN A 60 16.31 32.59 -15.67
C GLN A 60 16.43 34.10 -15.87
N ALA A 61 16.05 34.91 -14.88
CA ALA A 61 16.15 36.37 -14.96
C ALA A 61 17.58 36.88 -15.23
N PRO A 62 18.66 36.32 -14.62
CA PRO A 62 20.03 36.70 -14.96
C PRO A 62 20.38 36.52 -16.44
N ARG A 63 19.67 35.63 -17.15
CA ARG A 63 19.87 35.36 -18.59
C ARG A 63 18.93 36.17 -19.48
N GLY A 64 18.11 37.06 -18.90
CA GLY A 64 17.11 37.85 -19.62
C GLY A 64 15.84 37.09 -20.02
N ASN A 65 15.68 35.82 -19.63
CA ASN A 65 14.60 34.93 -20.09
C ASN A 65 13.48 34.79 -19.04
N TYR A 66 12.84 35.89 -18.64
CA TYR A 66 11.86 35.88 -17.54
C TYR A 66 10.49 36.48 -17.88
N THR A 67 10.36 37.29 -18.94
CA THR A 67 9.12 38.02 -19.24
C THR A 67 7.90 37.10 -19.40
N ALA A 68 8.05 36.00 -20.15
CA ALA A 68 6.97 35.03 -20.34
C ALA A 68 6.55 34.33 -19.03
N LEU A 69 7.51 34.08 -18.12
CA LEU A 69 7.22 33.53 -16.80
C LEU A 69 6.43 34.54 -15.94
N LEU A 70 6.81 35.81 -15.97
CA LEU A 70 6.09 36.88 -15.27
C LEU A 70 4.66 37.04 -15.78
N ASP A 71 4.47 37.06 -17.10
CA ASP A 71 3.14 37.15 -17.70
C ASP A 71 2.28 35.95 -17.28
N SER A 72 2.84 34.73 -17.34
CA SER A 72 2.14 33.53 -16.87
C SER A 72 1.76 33.58 -15.38
N ILE A 73 2.62 34.15 -14.52
CA ILE A 73 2.31 34.37 -13.10
C ILE A 73 1.16 35.36 -12.95
N LYS A 74 1.20 36.50 -13.65
CA LYS A 74 0.15 37.53 -13.59
C LYS A 74 -1.18 37.00 -14.09
N ASP A 75 -1.18 36.28 -15.20
CA ASP A 75 -2.39 35.71 -15.81
C ASP A 75 -3.03 34.69 -14.88
N THR A 76 -2.24 33.80 -14.25
CA THR A 76 -2.77 32.86 -13.24
C THR A 76 -3.52 33.57 -12.09
N HIS A 77 -3.02 34.73 -11.63
CA HIS A 77 -3.68 35.50 -10.58
C HIS A 77 -4.88 36.29 -11.08
N ARG A 78 -4.85 36.78 -12.33
CA ARG A 78 -5.99 37.46 -12.97
C ARG A 78 -7.14 36.49 -13.18
N ASP A 79 -6.86 35.32 -13.73
CA ASP A 79 -7.85 34.27 -13.96
C ASP A 79 -8.52 33.86 -12.64
N LEU A 80 -7.74 33.67 -11.57
CA LEU A 80 -8.30 33.38 -10.25
C LEU A 80 -9.14 34.54 -9.69
N ALA A 81 -8.70 35.78 -9.84
CA ALA A 81 -9.48 36.94 -9.39
C ALA A 81 -10.82 37.02 -10.14
N ASP A 82 -10.81 36.80 -11.46
CA ASP A 82 -12.00 36.79 -12.31
C ASP A 82 -12.97 35.67 -11.90
N ASP A 83 -12.47 34.46 -11.64
CA ASP A 83 -13.26 33.32 -11.13
C ASP A 83 -13.91 33.60 -9.76
N LEU A 84 -13.23 34.37 -8.91
CA LEU A 84 -13.75 34.84 -7.61
C LEU A 84 -14.65 36.09 -7.77
N GLY A 85 -14.70 36.67 -8.96
CA GLY A 85 -15.41 37.91 -9.31
C GLY A 85 -14.83 39.14 -8.60
N LEU A 86 -13.51 39.24 -8.56
CA LEU A 86 -12.73 40.33 -7.96
C LEU A 86 -12.00 41.10 -9.07
N ASP A 87 -11.65 42.36 -8.83
CA ASP A 87 -10.82 43.14 -9.75
C ASP A 87 -9.33 42.93 -9.42
N ALA A 88 -8.63 42.18 -10.27
CA ALA A 88 -7.20 41.92 -10.10
C ALA A 88 -6.34 43.19 -10.19
N TYR A 89 -6.74 44.17 -11.00
CA TYR A 89 -5.96 45.39 -11.19
C TYR A 89 -5.99 46.26 -9.94
N GLU A 90 -7.17 46.40 -9.33
CA GLU A 90 -7.34 47.12 -8.06
C GLU A 90 -6.59 46.45 -6.91
N LEU A 91 -6.64 45.12 -6.82
CA LEU A 91 -6.09 44.38 -5.68
C LEU A 91 -4.59 44.05 -5.81
N LEU A 92 -4.11 43.77 -7.02
CA LEU A 92 -2.77 43.21 -7.25
C LEU A 92 -1.84 44.09 -8.09
N GLY A 93 -2.31 45.24 -8.58
CA GLY A 93 -1.53 46.12 -9.47
C GLY A 93 -0.15 46.49 -8.92
N ASP A 94 -0.07 46.84 -7.64
CA ASP A 94 1.19 47.19 -6.98
C ASP A 94 2.14 45.99 -6.85
N TYR A 95 1.61 44.79 -6.57
CA TYR A 95 2.41 43.57 -6.51
C TYR A 95 2.94 43.17 -7.88
N PHE A 96 2.16 43.35 -8.96
CA PHE A 96 2.63 43.10 -10.33
C PHE A 96 3.75 44.07 -10.72
N LEU A 97 3.64 45.34 -10.32
CA LEU A 97 4.70 46.31 -10.55
C LEU A 97 5.97 45.95 -9.77
N GLU A 98 5.85 45.54 -8.51
CA GLU A 98 6.98 45.11 -7.70
C GLU A 98 7.65 43.84 -8.27
N LEU A 99 6.85 42.88 -8.73
CA LEU A 99 7.33 41.66 -9.41
C LEU A 99 8.19 42.01 -10.63
N ASP A 100 7.70 42.92 -11.49
CA ASP A 100 8.43 43.40 -12.67
C ASP A 100 9.74 44.09 -12.30
N GLN A 101 9.70 44.95 -11.28
CA GLN A 101 10.88 45.70 -10.82
C GLN A 101 11.97 44.78 -10.25
N LEU A 102 11.59 43.78 -9.45
CA LEU A 102 12.54 42.83 -8.86
C LEU A 102 13.17 41.95 -9.95
N ALA A 103 12.37 41.37 -10.85
CA ALA A 103 12.88 40.55 -11.93
C ALA A 103 13.81 41.33 -12.88
N LYS A 104 13.42 42.58 -13.21
CA LYS A 104 14.29 43.48 -13.98
C LYS A 104 15.59 43.82 -13.24
N GLY A 105 15.52 44.03 -11.93
CA GLY A 105 16.70 44.25 -11.09
C GLY A 105 17.67 43.06 -11.13
N ILE A 106 17.16 41.84 -10.99
CA ILE A 106 17.96 40.60 -11.10
C ILE A 106 18.60 40.52 -12.50
N ALA A 107 17.85 40.80 -13.56
CA ALA A 107 18.35 40.75 -14.92
C ALA A 107 19.43 41.80 -15.22
N LEU A 108 19.35 42.99 -14.61
CA LEU A 108 20.34 44.06 -14.79
C LEU A 108 21.65 43.79 -14.02
N VAL A 109 21.56 43.10 -12.88
CA VAL A 109 22.72 42.77 -12.03
C VAL A 109 23.32 41.41 -12.39
N GLU A 110 22.59 40.58 -13.14
CA GLU A 110 22.94 39.19 -13.48
C GLU A 110 23.13 38.27 -12.26
N GLU A 111 22.59 38.68 -11.10
CA GLU A 111 22.68 37.96 -9.84
C GLU A 111 21.41 38.19 -9.00
N ALA A 112 20.98 37.15 -8.29
CA ALA A 112 19.92 37.23 -7.30
C ALA A 112 20.47 36.89 -5.91
N SER A 113 20.71 37.90 -5.07
CA SER A 113 21.06 37.67 -3.66
C SER A 113 19.93 36.95 -2.93
N PHE A 114 20.23 36.17 -1.88
CA PHE A 114 19.21 35.44 -1.11
C PHE A 114 18.08 36.34 -0.58
N ARG A 115 18.37 37.61 -0.29
CA ARG A 115 17.37 38.60 0.14
C ARG A 115 16.41 38.98 -0.98
N VAL A 116 16.93 39.16 -2.19
CA VAL A 116 16.11 39.43 -3.38
C VAL A 116 15.27 38.20 -3.71
N GLN A 117 15.84 37.00 -3.61
CA GLN A 117 15.11 35.75 -3.77
C GLN A 117 13.95 35.64 -2.76
N ALA A 118 14.21 35.89 -1.47
CA ALA A 118 13.18 35.87 -0.42
C ALA A 118 12.05 36.87 -0.72
N LYS A 119 12.40 38.08 -1.16
CA LYS A 119 11.43 39.11 -1.49
C LYS A 119 10.58 38.74 -2.70
N LEU A 120 11.20 38.26 -3.79
CA LEU A 120 10.49 37.84 -5.00
C LEU A 120 9.54 36.68 -4.70
N MET A 121 10.03 35.65 -3.99
CA MET A 121 9.24 34.48 -3.62
C MET A 121 8.02 34.86 -2.78
N SER A 122 8.17 35.81 -1.83
CA SER A 122 7.08 36.23 -0.95
C SER A 122 5.86 36.84 -1.66
N LEU A 123 6.04 37.34 -2.89
CA LEU A 123 4.96 37.93 -3.66
C LEU A 123 3.88 36.90 -4.00
N GLY A 124 4.24 35.62 -4.14
CA GLY A 124 3.27 34.56 -4.41
C GLY A 124 2.22 34.45 -3.31
N GLU A 125 2.65 34.40 -2.05
CA GLU A 125 1.75 34.31 -0.89
C GLU A 125 1.01 35.62 -0.64
N LEU A 126 1.67 36.77 -0.82
CA LEU A 126 1.05 38.08 -0.66
C LEU A 126 -0.11 38.29 -1.65
N MET A 127 0.10 38.00 -2.94
CA MET A 127 -0.94 38.12 -3.96
C MET A 127 -2.09 37.14 -3.70
N ALA A 128 -1.78 35.87 -3.42
CA ALA A 128 -2.81 34.85 -3.17
C ALA A 128 -3.69 35.21 -1.96
N THR A 129 -3.08 35.62 -0.85
CA THR A 129 -3.81 35.97 0.38
C THR A 129 -4.62 37.25 0.26
N THR A 130 -4.15 38.20 -0.56
CA THR A 130 -4.91 39.42 -0.88
C THR A 130 -6.22 39.08 -1.58
N LEU A 131 -6.18 38.21 -2.61
CA LEU A 131 -7.38 37.70 -3.28
C LEU A 131 -8.29 36.95 -2.32
N GLY A 132 -7.73 36.05 -1.50
CA GLY A 132 -8.49 35.28 -0.52
C GLY A 132 -9.24 36.14 0.49
N ALA A 133 -8.59 37.18 1.03
CA ALA A 133 -9.22 38.09 1.98
C ALA A 133 -10.32 38.93 1.33
N ALA A 134 -10.11 39.39 0.09
CA ALA A 134 -11.13 40.12 -0.67
C ALA A 134 -12.35 39.24 -0.98
N PHE A 135 -12.13 37.98 -1.36
CA PHE A 135 -13.20 37.01 -1.60
C PHE A 135 -14.04 36.75 -0.34
N LEU A 136 -13.42 36.44 0.79
CA LEU A 136 -14.15 36.18 2.04
C LEU A 136 -14.94 37.40 2.52
N LYS A 137 -14.40 38.61 2.36
CA LYS A 137 -15.12 39.86 2.66
C LYS A 137 -16.35 40.05 1.75
N LYS A 138 -16.21 39.76 0.45
CA LYS A 138 -17.31 39.81 -0.51
C LYS A 138 -18.43 38.81 -0.18
N GLU A 139 -18.08 37.68 0.41
CA GLU A 139 -19.01 36.60 0.80
C GLU A 139 -19.52 36.74 2.26
N ASP A 140 -19.55 37.97 2.79
CA ASP A 140 -20.03 38.35 4.13
C ASP A 140 -19.30 37.66 5.31
N ILE A 141 -18.01 37.37 5.15
CA ILE A 141 -17.13 36.96 6.25
C ILE A 141 -16.18 38.10 6.59
N GLU A 142 -16.40 38.73 7.73
CA GLU A 142 -15.54 39.79 8.28
C GLU A 142 -14.11 39.27 8.55
N THR A 143 -13.27 39.37 7.52
CA THR A 143 -11.91 38.84 7.49
C THR A 143 -10.90 39.97 7.55
N ASN A 144 -9.95 39.89 8.48
CA ASN A 144 -8.83 40.84 8.53
C ASN A 144 -7.57 40.22 7.94
N TRP A 145 -7.06 40.85 6.88
CA TRP A 145 -5.78 40.46 6.28
C TRP A 145 -4.63 41.01 7.12
N MET A 146 -3.66 40.17 7.45
CA MET A 146 -2.48 40.50 8.22
C MET A 146 -1.22 39.96 7.55
N ASP A 147 -0.15 40.74 7.54
CA ASP A 147 1.13 40.34 6.97
C ASP A 147 1.87 39.41 7.94
N ALA A 148 2.19 38.18 7.50
CA ALA A 148 2.87 37.18 8.33
C ALA A 148 4.26 37.64 8.78
N ARG A 149 4.87 38.59 8.07
CA ARG A 149 6.15 39.20 8.45
C ARG A 149 6.05 40.02 9.73
N ASP A 150 4.87 40.50 10.08
CA ASP A 150 4.63 41.19 11.35
C ASP A 150 4.31 40.20 12.49
N LEU A 151 3.79 39.02 12.14
CA LEU A 151 3.37 37.98 13.10
C LEU A 151 4.49 37.01 13.47
N LEU A 152 5.43 36.77 12.56
CA LEU A 152 6.49 35.76 12.68
C LEU A 152 7.87 36.40 12.59
N LYS A 153 8.62 36.33 13.70
CA LYS A 153 10.01 36.79 13.80
C LYS A 153 10.98 35.61 13.92
N THR A 154 12.09 35.66 13.20
CA THR A 154 13.11 34.60 13.23
C THR A 154 13.96 34.61 14.49
N VAL A 155 14.50 33.44 14.84
CA VAL A 155 15.49 33.27 15.90
C VAL A 155 16.85 32.84 15.32
N PRO A 156 17.97 33.21 15.96
CA PRO A 156 19.31 32.83 15.49
C PRO A 156 19.50 31.31 15.40
N GLN A 157 20.01 30.82 14.26
CA GLN A 157 20.38 29.42 14.05
C GLN A 157 21.89 29.23 14.25
N LYS A 158 22.30 28.21 15.01
CA LYS A 158 23.72 27.85 15.17
C LYS A 158 24.23 27.15 13.91
N ASN A 159 25.42 27.53 13.43
CA ASN A 159 26.10 26.93 12.28
C ASN A 159 25.28 26.92 10.96
N ALA A 160 24.31 27.84 10.81
CA ALA A 160 23.56 27.97 9.57
C ALA A 160 24.34 28.79 8.53
N SER A 161 24.32 28.34 7.28
CA SER A 161 24.82 29.12 6.15
C SER A 161 23.97 30.38 5.96
N GLU A 162 24.54 31.41 5.32
CA GLU A 162 23.81 32.64 4.98
C GLU A 162 22.51 32.35 4.20
N LYS A 163 22.57 31.37 3.28
CA LYS A 163 21.41 30.85 2.55
C LYS A 163 20.31 30.37 3.49
N ASN A 164 20.64 29.53 4.47
CA ASN A 164 19.65 28.96 5.38
C ASN A 164 19.04 30.01 6.32
N ILE A 165 19.82 31.00 6.74
CA ILE A 165 19.34 32.10 7.58
C ILE A 165 18.24 32.90 6.87
N VAL A 166 18.30 33.02 5.54
CA VAL A 166 17.35 33.83 4.75
C VAL A 166 16.25 33.00 4.10
N LEU A 167 16.57 31.83 3.52
CA LEU A 167 15.65 31.03 2.72
C LEU A 167 15.06 29.81 3.44
N SER A 168 15.56 29.49 4.64
CA SER A 168 15.07 28.38 5.46
C SER A 168 15.13 28.73 6.95
N ALA A 169 14.63 29.91 7.27
CA ALA A 169 14.68 30.46 8.61
C ALA A 169 13.78 29.68 9.60
N VAL A 170 14.02 29.91 10.88
CA VAL A 170 13.26 29.33 12.00
C VAL A 170 12.73 30.47 12.84
N CYS A 171 11.46 30.41 13.24
CA CYS A 171 10.82 31.41 14.09
C CYS A 171 10.68 30.94 15.53
N ASP A 172 10.47 31.89 16.43
CA ASP A 172 10.06 31.60 17.79
C ASP A 172 8.63 31.03 17.81
N ASP A 173 8.44 29.92 18.51
CA ASP A 173 7.16 29.23 18.66
C ASP A 173 6.54 29.44 20.04
N SER A 174 7.13 30.28 20.90
CA SER A 174 6.65 30.54 22.24
C SER A 174 5.28 31.24 22.23
N PRO A 175 4.34 30.87 23.13
CA PRO A 175 3.05 31.54 23.24
C PRO A 175 3.16 33.03 23.48
N ASP A 176 2.44 33.82 22.70
CA ASP A 176 2.51 35.28 22.69
C ASP A 176 1.16 35.88 23.11
N LYS A 177 1.11 36.41 24.34
CA LYS A 177 -0.12 37.00 24.89
C LYS A 177 -0.48 38.34 24.25
N GLU A 178 0.52 39.10 23.81
CA GLU A 178 0.29 40.42 23.20
C GLU A 178 -0.31 40.22 21.81
N LEU A 179 0.27 39.31 21.02
CA LEU A 179 -0.27 38.91 19.73
C LEU A 179 -1.69 38.33 19.83
N GLN A 180 -1.96 37.51 20.85
CA GLN A 180 -3.31 36.96 21.10
C GLN A 180 -4.35 38.07 21.33
N LEU A 181 -3.99 39.12 22.06
CA LEU A 181 -4.87 40.27 22.32
C LEU A 181 -5.03 41.12 21.05
N GLU A 182 -3.94 41.42 20.35
CA GLU A 182 -3.97 42.21 19.12
C GLU A 182 -4.88 41.56 18.06
N LEU A 183 -4.69 40.27 17.79
CA LEU A 183 -5.53 39.56 16.81
C LEU A 183 -6.98 39.43 17.29
N SER A 184 -7.19 39.31 18.60
CA SER A 184 -8.52 39.25 19.19
C SER A 184 -9.32 40.54 19.02
N ASP A 185 -8.65 41.69 19.04
CA ASP A 185 -9.27 43.01 18.88
C ASP A 185 -9.56 43.32 17.41
N LYS A 186 -8.80 42.74 16.47
CA LYS A 186 -9.03 42.91 15.03
C LYS A 186 -10.24 42.14 14.53
N GLY A 187 -10.61 41.01 15.12
CA GLY A 187 -11.83 40.29 14.79
C GLY A 187 -11.77 38.80 15.07
N ASN A 188 -12.77 38.07 14.54
CA ASN A 188 -12.88 36.62 14.73
C ASN A 188 -12.25 35.81 13.59
N VAL A 189 -11.95 36.42 12.44
CA VAL A 189 -11.29 35.78 11.31
C VAL A 189 -10.09 36.61 10.88
N ILE A 190 -8.90 36.02 11.00
CA ILE A 190 -7.63 36.59 10.54
C ILE A 190 -7.15 35.75 9.35
N LEU A 191 -6.71 36.40 8.28
CA LEU A 191 -6.10 35.73 7.13
C LEU A 191 -4.67 36.24 6.96
N THR A 192 -3.71 35.33 6.88
CA THR A 192 -2.29 35.64 6.72
C THR A 192 -1.57 34.64 5.81
N GLN A 193 -0.33 34.96 5.47
CA GLN A 193 0.51 34.17 4.58
C GLN A 193 1.15 33.00 5.32
N GLY A 194 1.33 31.88 4.61
CA GLY A 194 2.33 30.89 4.99
C GLY A 194 3.71 31.23 4.41
N PHE A 195 4.71 30.39 4.67
CA PHE A 195 6.05 30.38 4.06
C PHE A 195 6.95 31.59 4.34
N ILE A 196 6.41 32.76 4.63
CA ILE A 196 7.14 34.02 4.79
C ILE A 196 7.16 34.47 6.26
N ALA A 197 8.24 35.15 6.64
CA ALA A 197 8.42 35.77 7.96
C ALA A 197 9.35 36.99 7.84
N SER A 198 9.68 37.63 8.96
CA SER A 198 10.77 38.63 8.98
C SER A 198 11.86 38.30 10.00
N ASP A 199 13.06 38.82 9.73
CA ASP A 199 14.14 38.80 10.70
C ASP A 199 14.02 39.93 11.74
N GLN A 200 15.00 39.99 12.65
CA GLN A 200 15.08 41.00 13.70
C GLN A 200 15.31 42.44 13.19
N SER A 201 15.52 42.62 11.87
CA SER A 201 15.66 43.91 11.19
C SER A 201 14.50 44.18 10.22
N ASP A 202 13.37 43.49 10.42
CA ASP A 202 12.14 43.59 9.62
C ASP A 202 12.34 43.29 8.12
N LYS A 203 13.36 42.51 7.78
CA LYS A 203 13.60 42.08 6.40
C LYS A 203 12.95 40.74 6.15
N THR A 204 12.38 40.57 4.96
CA THR A 204 11.73 39.33 4.53
C THR A 204 12.70 38.16 4.50
N VAL A 205 12.21 37.03 5.00
CA VAL A 205 12.87 35.72 5.02
C VAL A 205 11.83 34.64 4.73
N LEU A 206 12.28 33.48 4.27
CA LEU A 206 11.44 32.32 3.97
C LEU A 206 11.68 31.22 4.99
N LEU A 207 10.68 30.38 5.22
CA LEU A 207 10.76 29.25 6.15
C LEU A 207 11.21 27.95 5.47
N GLY A 208 11.55 27.99 4.18
CA GLY A 208 12.00 26.84 3.41
C GLY A 208 10.87 25.90 2.99
N ARG A 209 11.22 24.68 2.58
CA ARG A 209 10.24 23.66 2.14
C ARG A 209 9.21 23.39 3.23
N GLY A 210 7.93 23.26 2.81
CA GLY A 210 6.80 23.12 3.73
C GLY A 210 6.55 24.33 4.62
N GLY A 211 7.12 25.49 4.28
CA GLY A 211 7.09 26.67 5.14
C GLY A 211 5.68 27.15 5.51
N SER A 212 4.66 26.90 4.69
CA SER A 212 3.27 27.21 5.05
C SER A 212 2.74 26.34 6.18
N ASP A 213 3.04 25.03 6.20
CA ASP A 213 2.68 24.14 7.32
C ASP A 213 3.39 24.59 8.60
N VAL A 214 4.68 24.94 8.46
CA VAL A 214 5.52 25.44 9.55
C VAL A 214 4.99 26.79 10.10
N SER A 215 4.57 27.70 9.22
CA SER A 215 3.97 28.99 9.61
C SER A 215 2.71 28.78 10.44
N ALA A 216 1.82 27.88 9.98
CA ALA A 216 0.59 27.56 10.68
C ALA A 216 0.87 26.93 12.05
N ALA A 217 1.87 26.06 12.16
CA ALA A 217 2.29 25.49 13.43
C ALA A 217 2.88 26.55 14.39
N TYR A 218 3.69 27.49 13.91
CA TYR A 218 4.17 28.61 14.74
C TYR A 218 3.04 29.51 15.21
N LEU A 219 2.12 29.88 14.33
CA LEU A 219 0.94 30.68 14.68
C LEU A 219 0.03 29.94 15.66
N ALA A 220 -0.18 28.63 15.48
CA ALA A 220 -0.95 27.81 16.42
C ALA A 220 -0.32 27.83 17.81
N SER A 221 1.00 27.67 17.92
CA SER A 221 1.71 27.75 19.19
C SER A 221 1.65 29.14 19.81
N LYS A 222 1.87 30.20 19.02
CA LYS A 222 1.78 31.60 19.49
C LYS A 222 0.39 31.94 20.02
N LEU A 223 -0.66 31.47 19.36
CA LEU A 223 -2.06 31.72 19.72
C LEU A 223 -2.62 30.76 20.77
N LYS A 224 -1.84 29.73 21.16
CA LYS A 224 -2.32 28.58 21.95
C LYS A 224 -3.60 27.99 21.36
N ALA A 225 -3.59 27.79 20.05
CA ALA A 225 -4.73 27.25 19.34
C ALA A 225 -5.13 25.88 19.91
N GLU A 226 -6.42 25.61 19.91
CA GLU A 226 -6.97 24.34 20.38
C GLU A 226 -6.72 23.23 19.34
N ILE A 227 -6.72 23.59 18.05
CA ILE A 227 -6.54 22.68 16.92
C ILE A 227 -5.75 23.41 15.82
N LEU A 228 -4.86 22.68 15.16
CA LEU A 228 -4.26 23.06 13.88
C LEU A 228 -4.82 22.15 12.79
N GLU A 229 -5.53 22.69 11.81
CA GLU A 229 -6.02 21.93 10.66
C GLU A 229 -5.13 22.18 9.44
N ILE A 230 -4.65 21.12 8.80
CA ILE A 230 -3.88 21.14 7.56
C ILE A 230 -4.78 20.58 6.46
N TRP A 231 -5.20 21.48 5.56
CA TRP A 231 -6.10 21.20 4.47
C TRP A 231 -5.32 21.00 3.17
N THR A 232 -5.49 19.82 2.58
CA THR A 232 -4.79 19.37 1.36
C THR A 232 -5.78 18.73 0.37
N ASP A 233 -5.26 18.23 -0.74
CA ASP A 233 -5.98 17.45 -1.76
C ASP A 233 -6.29 16.00 -1.34
N VAL A 234 -5.47 15.40 -0.47
CA VAL A 234 -5.71 14.07 0.12
C VAL A 234 -6.51 14.13 1.44
N PRO A 235 -7.32 13.12 1.77
CA PRO A 235 -8.14 13.11 2.99
C PRO A 235 -7.35 12.85 4.27
N GLY A 236 -6.10 12.41 4.20
CA GLY A 236 -5.28 12.17 5.38
C GLY A 236 -4.00 11.42 5.04
N MET A 237 -3.36 10.85 6.07
CA MET A 237 -2.22 9.95 5.92
C MET A 237 -2.73 8.52 5.75
N PHE A 238 -2.06 7.72 4.93
CA PHE A 238 -2.45 6.35 4.63
C PHE A 238 -1.37 5.35 5.05
N THR A 239 -1.77 4.09 5.22
CA THR A 239 -0.87 2.97 5.55
C THR A 239 0.18 2.69 4.48
N ALA A 240 0.00 3.20 3.26
CA ALA A 240 0.96 3.19 2.15
C ALA A 240 0.55 4.29 1.16
N ASN A 241 1.38 4.56 0.14
CA ASN A 241 0.96 5.45 -0.95
C ASN A 241 -0.25 4.84 -1.68
N PRO A 242 -1.45 5.47 -1.62
CA PRO A 242 -2.66 4.89 -2.17
C PRO A 242 -2.66 4.76 -3.70
N HIS A 243 -1.83 5.54 -4.40
CA HIS A 243 -1.66 5.40 -5.84
C HIS A 243 -0.84 4.17 -6.23
N ALA A 244 0.05 3.70 -5.36
CA ALA A 244 0.87 2.51 -5.59
C ALA A 244 0.22 1.24 -4.99
N VAL A 245 -0.55 1.39 -3.92
CA VAL A 245 -1.19 0.32 -3.16
C VAL A 245 -2.68 0.66 -2.98
N PRO A 246 -3.58 0.14 -3.84
CA PRO A 246 -5.02 0.42 -3.75
C PRO A 246 -5.67 -0.01 -2.42
N SER A 247 -5.11 -1.03 -1.77
CA SER A 247 -5.52 -1.49 -0.43
C SER A 247 -5.08 -0.58 0.71
N ALA A 248 -4.37 0.53 0.43
CA ALA A 248 -3.93 1.46 1.45
C ALA A 248 -5.13 2.07 2.19
N ARG A 249 -5.06 2.04 3.53
CA ARG A 249 -6.13 2.48 4.44
C ARG A 249 -5.78 3.81 5.07
N LEU A 250 -6.80 4.63 5.33
CA LEU A 250 -6.64 5.89 6.06
C LEU A 250 -6.16 5.62 7.49
N LEU A 251 -5.16 6.36 7.95
CA LEU A 251 -4.72 6.37 9.35
C LEU A 251 -5.58 7.37 10.11
N LYS A 252 -6.51 6.91 10.94
CA LYS A 252 -7.42 7.81 11.68
C LYS A 252 -6.69 8.57 12.77
N HIS A 253 -5.79 7.89 13.48
CA HIS A 253 -5.08 8.45 14.64
C HIS A 253 -3.59 8.08 14.64
N LEU A 254 -2.74 9.09 14.85
CA LEU A 254 -1.30 8.95 14.98
C LEU A 254 -0.76 9.73 16.19
N SER A 255 0.29 9.21 16.80
CA SER A 255 1.11 10.01 17.72
C SER A 255 1.99 10.99 16.94
N TYR A 256 2.47 12.05 17.59
CA TYR A 256 3.41 12.98 16.95
C TYR A 256 4.68 12.29 16.45
N GLU A 257 5.18 11.31 17.20
CA GLU A 257 6.38 10.54 16.83
C GLU A 257 6.12 9.65 15.61
N GLU A 258 4.98 8.95 15.57
CA GLU A 258 4.60 8.14 14.41
C GLU A 258 4.43 9.00 13.16
N ALA A 259 3.70 10.11 13.27
CA ALA A 259 3.49 11.03 12.15
C ALA A 259 4.80 11.66 11.67
N GLN A 260 5.73 11.96 12.59
CA GLN A 260 7.06 12.47 12.26
C GLN A 260 7.87 11.46 11.45
N GLU A 261 7.87 10.20 11.86
CA GLU A 261 8.56 9.12 11.15
C GLU A 261 7.94 8.89 9.77
N ILE A 262 6.61 8.87 9.66
CA ILE A 262 5.92 8.71 8.38
C ILE A 262 6.19 9.88 7.43
N ALA A 263 6.11 11.12 7.92
CA ALA A 263 6.39 12.32 7.11
C ALA A 263 7.85 12.39 6.65
N THR A 264 8.80 11.92 7.45
CA THR A 264 10.23 11.94 7.11
C THR A 264 10.60 10.86 6.08
N ASN A 265 9.92 9.71 6.10
CA ASN A 265 10.21 8.58 5.20
C ASN A 265 9.44 8.62 3.87
N GLY A 266 9.04 9.81 3.40
CA GLY A 266 8.50 10.01 2.04
C GLY A 266 6.99 10.21 1.93
N ALA A 267 6.23 10.22 3.02
CA ALA A 267 4.81 10.57 2.98
C ALA A 267 4.60 12.09 2.84
N LYS A 268 4.40 12.55 1.60
CA LYS A 268 4.32 13.99 1.22
C LYS A 268 2.99 14.70 1.58
N VAL A 269 2.34 14.33 2.69
CA VAL A 269 1.05 14.93 3.12
C VAL A 269 1.25 16.14 4.04
N LEU A 270 2.28 16.10 4.86
CA LEU A 270 2.57 17.07 5.91
C LEU A 270 4.08 17.27 5.98
N HIS A 271 4.55 18.52 6.05
CA HIS A 271 5.98 18.72 6.25
C HIS A 271 6.41 18.43 7.71
N PRO A 272 7.43 17.57 7.96
CA PRO A 272 7.80 17.13 9.31
C PRO A 272 8.11 18.28 10.29
N ARG A 273 8.70 19.38 9.81
CA ARG A 273 9.04 20.56 10.64
C ARG A 273 7.84 21.21 11.35
N CYS A 274 6.61 21.02 10.88
CA CYS A 274 5.43 21.59 11.53
C CYS A 274 4.96 20.79 12.76
N ILE A 275 5.38 19.52 12.90
CA ILE A 275 4.95 18.64 14.00
C ILE A 275 5.57 19.09 15.32
N MET A 276 6.84 19.52 15.32
CA MET A 276 7.57 19.86 16.54
C MET A 276 6.95 21.03 17.33
N PRO A 277 6.60 22.18 16.73
CA PRO A 277 5.91 23.25 17.45
C PRO A 277 4.56 22.79 18.04
N ALA A 278 3.76 22.06 17.25
CA ALA A 278 2.48 21.53 17.69
C ALA A 278 2.64 20.55 18.87
N ARG A 279 3.60 19.62 18.79
CA ARG A 279 3.95 18.65 19.83
C ARG A 279 4.38 19.32 21.13
N LYS A 280 5.29 20.31 21.06
CA LYS A 280 5.80 21.05 22.22
C LYS A 280 4.68 21.70 23.02
N HIS A 281 3.66 22.19 22.32
CA HIS A 281 2.50 22.86 22.92
C HIS A 281 1.25 21.98 23.05
N LYS A 282 1.36 20.68 22.73
CA LYS A 282 0.28 19.68 22.77
C LYS A 282 -0.95 20.08 21.95
N ILE A 283 -0.75 20.72 20.81
CA ILE A 283 -1.81 21.14 19.90
C ILE A 283 -2.08 20.01 18.89
N PRO A 284 -3.27 19.38 18.90
CA PRO A 284 -3.60 18.34 17.93
C PRO A 284 -3.60 18.90 16.51
N VAL A 285 -3.05 18.11 15.57
CA VAL A 285 -2.98 18.45 14.15
C VAL A 285 -3.97 17.57 13.39
N HIS A 286 -4.92 18.17 12.67
CA HIS A 286 -5.91 17.47 11.87
C HIS A 286 -5.55 17.62 10.39
N ILE A 287 -5.41 16.52 9.67
CA ILE A 287 -5.21 16.53 8.22
C ILE A 287 -6.56 16.27 7.55
N LYS A 288 -6.95 17.18 6.66
CA LYS A 288 -8.29 17.26 6.05
C LYS A 288 -8.20 17.43 4.53
N CYS A 289 -9.24 17.01 3.80
CA CYS A 289 -9.36 17.24 2.36
C CYS A 289 -10.24 18.45 2.06
N THR A 290 -9.70 19.42 1.31
CA THR A 290 -10.44 20.62 0.87
C THR A 290 -11.61 20.29 -0.06
N HIS A 291 -11.48 19.25 -0.88
CA HIS A 291 -12.50 18.86 -1.87
C HIS A 291 -13.63 18.05 -1.24
N LYS A 292 -13.38 17.41 -0.10
CA LYS A 292 -14.38 16.65 0.68
C LYS A 292 -14.28 17.02 2.18
N PRO A 293 -14.73 18.22 2.58
CA PRO A 293 -14.55 18.72 3.95
C PRO A 293 -15.20 17.89 5.06
N ASN A 294 -16.23 17.11 4.70
CA ASN A 294 -16.96 16.25 5.64
C ASN A 294 -16.21 14.97 6.04
N LEU A 295 -15.10 14.63 5.37
CA LEU A 295 -14.29 13.48 5.77
C LEU A 295 -13.59 13.74 7.11
N GLU A 296 -13.51 12.72 7.96
CA GLU A 296 -12.87 12.82 9.28
C GLU A 296 -11.38 13.16 9.15
N GLY A 297 -10.69 12.43 8.27
CA GLY A 297 -9.27 12.57 7.98
C GLY A 297 -8.35 11.91 9.00
N THR A 298 -7.17 12.47 9.22
CA THR A 298 -6.16 11.95 10.17
C THR A 298 -5.95 12.93 11.32
N VAL A 299 -5.97 12.44 12.55
CA VAL A 299 -5.67 13.23 13.76
C VAL A 299 -4.31 12.83 14.34
N ILE A 300 -3.41 13.80 14.48
CA ILE A 300 -2.10 13.64 15.12
C ILE A 300 -2.15 14.29 16.50
N SER A 301 -1.87 13.54 17.56
CA SER A 301 -1.93 14.07 18.93
C SER A 301 -0.99 13.34 19.90
N SER A 302 -1.02 13.71 21.19
CA SER A 302 -0.32 12.98 22.25
C SER A 302 -1.10 11.75 22.74
N ALA A 303 -2.39 11.65 22.40
CA ALA A 303 -3.21 10.50 22.78
C ALA A 303 -2.82 9.29 21.92
N VAL A 304 -2.39 8.23 22.58
CA VAL A 304 -2.10 6.95 21.93
C VAL A 304 -3.38 6.13 21.96
N SER A 305 -3.98 5.85 20.80
CA SER A 305 -5.18 5.00 20.70
C SER A 305 -4.84 3.53 20.98
N ASP A 306 -3.63 3.09 20.64
CA ASP A 306 -3.22 1.69 20.66
C ASP A 306 -1.81 1.55 21.28
N ASP A 307 -1.69 0.87 22.44
CA ASP A 307 -0.39 0.52 23.06
C ASP A 307 0.19 -0.79 22.49
N THR A 308 -0.44 -1.35 21.46
CA THR A 308 -0.04 -2.61 20.83
C THR A 308 1.06 -2.42 19.80
N ALA A 309 2.03 -3.33 19.78
CA ALA A 309 3.05 -3.37 18.75
C ALA A 309 2.44 -3.62 17.37
N LEU A 310 2.70 -2.71 16.42
CA LEU A 310 2.02 -2.71 15.13
C LEU A 310 2.79 -1.89 14.10
N VAL A 311 2.86 -2.37 12.86
CA VAL A 311 3.19 -1.53 11.70
C VAL A 311 1.94 -0.75 11.29
N LYS A 312 2.02 0.57 11.34
CA LYS A 312 0.94 1.46 10.91
C LYS A 312 1.06 1.86 9.45
N ALA A 313 2.28 2.04 8.94
CA ALA A 313 2.50 2.47 7.58
C ALA A 313 3.73 1.83 6.96
N ILE A 314 3.73 1.78 5.64
CA ILE A 314 4.86 1.40 4.81
C ILE A 314 5.11 2.55 3.86
N ALA A 315 6.27 3.16 3.96
CA ALA A 315 6.65 4.30 3.13
C ALA A 315 7.82 3.93 2.22
N VAL A 316 7.84 4.56 1.05
CA VAL A 316 8.92 4.43 0.07
C VAL A 316 9.54 5.79 -0.14
N ARG A 317 10.86 5.80 -0.13
CA ARG A 317 11.65 6.93 -0.59
C ARG A 317 12.60 6.47 -1.70
N GLY A 318 12.34 6.94 -2.90
CA GLY A 318 13.11 6.60 -4.09
C GLY A 318 14.39 7.41 -4.26
N ASP A 319 15.17 7.01 -5.27
CA ASP A 319 16.38 7.67 -5.76
C ASP A 319 17.50 7.82 -4.72
N ILE A 320 17.54 6.95 -3.72
CA ILE A 320 18.57 6.99 -2.69
C ILE A 320 19.91 6.55 -3.29
N ILE A 321 20.96 7.28 -2.93
CA ILE A 321 22.33 6.96 -3.29
C ILE A 321 22.98 6.31 -2.07
N LEU A 322 23.60 5.15 -2.24
CA LEU A 322 24.39 4.50 -1.20
C LEU A 322 25.88 4.71 -1.45
N VAL A 323 26.61 5.03 -0.39
CA VAL A 323 28.07 5.07 -0.38
C VAL A 323 28.54 3.98 0.57
N SER A 324 29.10 2.90 0.01
CA SER A 324 29.71 1.80 0.76
C SER A 324 31.20 2.03 0.90
N MET A 325 31.69 1.91 2.12
CA MET A 325 33.06 2.23 2.52
C MET A 325 33.67 1.00 3.19
N GLU A 326 34.53 0.30 2.48
CA GLU A 326 35.16 -0.94 2.93
C GLU A 326 36.61 -0.67 3.36
N SER A 327 36.97 -1.10 4.57
CA SER A 327 38.35 -1.03 5.06
C SER A 327 38.68 -2.21 5.99
N LEU A 328 39.79 -2.89 5.71
CA LEU A 328 40.29 -4.03 6.49
C LEU A 328 40.75 -3.64 7.92
N GLY A 329 40.99 -2.35 8.18
CA GLY A 329 41.57 -1.83 9.43
C GLY A 329 40.58 -1.17 10.39
N MET A 330 39.29 -1.10 10.04
CA MET A 330 38.28 -0.35 10.81
C MET A 330 38.22 -0.73 12.30
N TRP A 331 38.33 -2.03 12.60
CA TRP A 331 38.15 -2.57 13.95
C TRP A 331 39.23 -2.16 14.96
N GLN A 332 40.39 -1.65 14.50
CA GLN A 332 41.50 -1.23 15.37
C GLN A 332 41.92 0.24 15.18
N GLN A 333 41.32 0.93 14.21
CA GLN A 333 41.65 2.31 13.89
C GLN A 333 40.72 3.28 14.62
N VAL A 334 41.23 3.92 15.68
CA VAL A 334 40.52 5.02 16.36
C VAL A 334 40.35 6.17 15.38
N GLY A 335 39.13 6.67 15.24
CA GLY A 335 38.84 7.89 14.46
C GLY A 335 38.35 7.65 13.03
N PHE A 336 38.35 6.42 12.50
CA PHE A 336 37.96 6.16 11.11
C PHE A 336 36.60 6.77 10.72
N LEU A 337 35.55 6.57 11.53
CA LEU A 337 34.22 7.17 11.28
C LEU A 337 34.23 8.70 11.37
N ALA A 338 35.08 9.26 12.23
CA ALA A 338 35.23 10.70 12.36
C ALA A 338 35.89 11.28 11.10
N ASP A 339 36.98 10.67 10.63
CA ASP A 339 37.71 11.07 9.43
C ASP A 339 36.79 10.99 8.20
N VAL A 340 36.08 9.87 8.04
CA VAL A 340 35.11 9.67 6.96
C VAL A 340 34.00 10.70 7.01
N PHE A 341 33.33 10.90 8.16
CA PHE A 341 32.25 11.88 8.26
C PHE A 341 32.72 13.35 8.16
N GLU A 342 34.00 13.63 8.42
CA GLU A 342 34.58 14.93 8.15
C GLU A 342 34.63 15.23 6.65
N VAL A 343 34.93 14.24 5.80
CA VAL A 343 34.83 14.38 4.33
C VAL A 343 33.40 14.74 3.92
N PHE A 344 32.38 14.02 4.38
CA PHE A 344 30.97 14.37 4.10
C PHE A 344 30.64 15.80 4.52
N LYS A 345 31.09 16.21 5.71
CA LYS A 345 30.86 17.58 6.22
C LYS A 345 31.55 18.64 5.37
N ASN A 346 32.80 18.41 4.94
CA ASN A 346 33.56 19.35 4.10
C ASN A 346 32.91 19.57 2.74
N HIS A 347 32.30 18.52 2.19
CA HIS A 347 31.52 18.54 0.95
C HIS A 347 30.06 18.98 1.13
N GLY A 348 29.64 19.28 2.37
CA GLY A 348 28.28 19.70 2.68
C GLY A 348 27.22 18.63 2.42
N LEU A 349 27.58 17.35 2.52
CA LEU A 349 26.69 16.21 2.31
C LEU A 349 26.01 15.77 3.61
N SER A 350 24.69 15.65 3.57
CA SER A 350 23.86 15.16 4.67
C SER A 350 23.63 13.65 4.54
N ILE A 351 24.07 12.91 5.55
CA ILE A 351 23.83 11.47 5.69
C ILE A 351 22.45 11.22 6.30
N ASP A 352 21.78 10.18 5.82
CA ASP A 352 20.45 9.79 6.27
C ASP A 352 20.46 8.47 7.06
N LEU A 353 20.66 7.34 6.38
CA LEU A 353 20.77 6.01 6.97
C LEU A 353 22.23 5.62 7.11
N VAL A 354 22.53 4.87 8.16
CA VAL A 354 23.85 4.29 8.41
C VAL A 354 23.67 2.81 8.78
N SER A 355 24.47 1.96 8.15
CA SER A 355 24.65 0.55 8.51
C SER A 355 26.15 0.26 8.60
N THR A 356 26.55 -0.47 9.63
CA THR A 356 27.96 -0.79 9.89
C THR A 356 28.14 -2.28 10.12
N SER A 357 29.21 -2.83 9.57
CA SER A 357 29.78 -4.13 9.93
C SER A 357 31.19 -3.93 10.50
N GLU A 358 31.91 -5.03 10.74
CA GLU A 358 33.28 -5.01 11.27
C GLU A 358 34.29 -4.36 10.31
N SER A 359 34.01 -4.38 9.00
CA SER A 359 34.92 -3.90 7.95
C SER A 359 34.25 -3.04 6.87
N ASN A 360 32.94 -2.78 6.97
CA ASN A 360 32.21 -1.99 5.99
C ASN A 360 31.25 -1.02 6.68
N VAL A 361 31.14 0.19 6.13
CA VAL A 361 30.13 1.17 6.51
C VAL A 361 29.39 1.59 5.25
N THR A 362 28.09 1.39 5.23
CA THR A 362 27.24 1.85 4.13
C THR A 362 26.36 2.97 4.66
N VAL A 363 26.41 4.12 3.99
CA VAL A 363 25.57 5.27 4.30
C VAL A 363 24.69 5.62 3.12
N SER A 364 23.55 6.25 3.39
CA SER A 364 22.66 6.74 2.34
C SER A 364 22.65 8.26 2.26
N LEU A 365 22.54 8.77 1.02
CA LEU A 365 22.37 10.18 0.69
C LEU A 365 21.00 10.37 0.02
N ASP A 366 20.20 11.27 0.56
CA ASP A 366 18.93 11.70 -0.04
C ASP A 366 19.22 12.78 -1.11
N PRO A 367 18.85 12.59 -2.40
CA PRO A 367 19.09 13.56 -3.45
C PRO A 367 18.43 14.92 -3.20
N GLY A 368 17.29 14.96 -2.49
CA GLY A 368 16.58 16.19 -2.17
C GLY A 368 17.37 17.10 -1.24
N LEU A 369 18.20 16.51 -0.36
CA LEU A 369 19.11 17.23 0.53
C LEU A 369 20.49 17.43 -0.08
N ASN A 370 20.88 16.55 -1.01
CA ASN A 370 22.22 16.47 -1.59
C ASN A 370 22.20 16.70 -3.11
N ALA A 371 21.42 17.67 -3.59
CA ALA A 371 21.23 17.89 -5.03
C ALA A 371 22.53 18.18 -5.81
N HIS A 372 23.54 18.74 -5.14
CA HIS A 372 24.86 19.03 -5.71
C HIS A 372 25.81 17.82 -5.73
N PHE A 373 25.40 16.65 -5.21
CA PHE A 373 26.28 15.48 -5.09
C PHE A 373 26.87 15.05 -6.43
N GLN A 374 26.11 15.08 -7.53
CA GLN A 374 26.63 14.69 -8.85
C GLN A 374 27.74 15.62 -9.35
N ASP A 375 27.70 16.90 -8.99
CA ASP A 375 28.72 17.88 -9.39
C ASP A 375 30.05 17.62 -8.67
N ILE A 376 29.98 17.21 -7.40
CA ILE A 376 31.15 16.98 -6.54
C ILE A 376 31.55 15.50 -6.43
N ARG A 377 30.83 14.59 -7.10
CA ARG A 377 30.96 13.13 -6.94
C ARG A 377 32.40 12.64 -7.08
N ASN A 378 33.09 13.07 -8.13
CA ASN A 378 34.45 12.59 -8.41
C ASN A 378 35.46 13.05 -7.36
N GLU A 379 35.40 14.34 -6.98
CA GLU A 379 36.27 14.92 -5.94
C GLU A 379 36.00 14.27 -4.57
N PHE A 380 34.72 14.08 -4.23
CA PHE A 380 34.29 13.40 -3.01
C PHE A 380 34.79 11.95 -2.95
N VAL A 381 34.64 11.18 -4.03
CA VAL A 381 35.11 9.78 -4.10
C VAL A 381 36.63 9.71 -4.03
N GLU A 382 37.36 10.63 -4.67
CA GLU A 382 38.82 10.69 -4.61
C GLU A 382 39.33 10.94 -3.18
N GLU A 383 38.75 11.93 -2.48
CA GLU A 383 39.10 12.23 -1.09
C GLU A 383 38.77 11.07 -0.16
N LEU A 384 37.59 10.47 -0.29
CA LEU A 384 37.16 9.35 0.53
C LEU A 384 37.97 8.06 0.26
N SER A 385 38.46 7.90 -0.97
CA SER A 385 39.33 6.77 -1.38
C SER A 385 40.70 6.78 -0.70
N ALA A 386 41.12 7.92 -0.13
CA ALA A 386 42.34 8.00 0.67
C ALA A 386 42.21 7.22 2.01
N HIS A 387 40.97 7.03 2.49
CA HIS A 387 40.68 6.39 3.78
C HIS A 387 40.18 4.95 3.63
N CYS A 388 39.46 4.62 2.55
CA CYS A 388 38.80 3.33 2.36
C CYS A 388 38.54 3.02 0.89
N LYS A 389 38.12 1.79 0.59
CA LYS A 389 37.60 1.46 -0.74
C LYS A 389 36.15 1.91 -0.83
N VAL A 390 35.86 2.80 -1.78
CA VAL A 390 34.54 3.41 -1.95
C VAL A 390 33.79 2.73 -3.10
N ASN A 391 32.52 2.40 -2.87
CA ASN A 391 31.57 2.00 -3.90
C ASN A 391 30.30 2.86 -3.81
N VAL A 392 29.91 3.48 -4.92
CA VAL A 392 28.68 4.29 -5.00
C VAL A 392 27.63 3.48 -5.74
N ILE A 393 26.51 3.19 -5.08
CA ILE A 393 25.39 2.44 -5.64
C ILE A 393 24.24 3.43 -5.84
N GLU A 394 23.82 3.58 -7.08
CA GLU A 394 22.73 4.46 -7.50
C GLU A 394 21.47 3.61 -7.80
N SER A 395 20.34 4.27 -8.10
CA SER A 395 19.07 3.59 -8.42
C SER A 395 18.51 2.71 -7.31
N THR A 396 18.71 3.09 -6.04
CA THR A 396 18.14 2.37 -4.90
C THR A 396 16.96 3.11 -4.26
N SER A 397 16.13 2.38 -3.53
CA SER A 397 14.97 2.92 -2.83
C SER A 397 14.92 2.39 -1.41
N ALA A 398 14.62 3.26 -0.43
CA ALA A 398 14.33 2.85 0.93
C ALA A 398 12.85 2.50 1.08
N VAL A 399 12.58 1.31 1.58
CA VAL A 399 11.27 0.85 2.02
C VAL A 399 11.29 0.77 3.53
N SER A 400 10.43 1.54 4.19
CA SER A 400 10.39 1.66 5.65
C SER A 400 9.08 1.15 6.20
N LEU A 401 9.16 0.16 7.09
CA LEU A 401 8.06 -0.22 7.98
C LEU A 401 8.02 0.76 9.14
N LEU A 402 6.87 1.38 9.36
CA LEU A 402 6.69 2.49 10.30
C LEU A 402 5.55 2.14 11.26
N GLY A 403 5.78 2.31 12.55
CA GLY A 403 4.83 1.85 13.55
C GLY A 403 5.35 2.00 14.96
N ARG A 404 4.89 1.13 15.86
CA ARG A 404 5.37 1.08 17.24
C ARG A 404 5.84 -0.32 17.59
N HIS A 405 6.92 -0.38 18.36
CA HIS A 405 7.48 -1.62 18.88
C HIS A 405 7.80 -2.63 17.77
N ILE A 406 8.33 -2.16 16.63
CA ILE A 406 8.56 -2.98 15.43
C ILE A 406 9.46 -4.18 15.74
N ARG A 407 10.44 -4.03 16.63
CA ARG A 407 11.30 -5.12 17.09
C ARG A 407 10.52 -6.33 17.61
N THR A 408 9.39 -6.10 18.28
CA THR A 408 8.61 -7.18 18.88
C THR A 408 7.83 -7.98 17.84
N ILE A 409 7.51 -7.39 16.71
CA ILE A 409 6.76 -8.02 15.61
C ILE A 409 7.66 -8.54 14.49
N LEU A 410 9.00 -8.46 14.61
CA LEU A 410 9.94 -9.01 13.63
C LEU A 410 9.66 -10.49 13.32
N HIS A 411 9.27 -11.29 14.31
CA HIS A 411 8.90 -12.70 14.11
C HIS A 411 7.66 -12.89 13.24
N GLN A 412 6.76 -11.90 13.19
CA GLN A 412 5.57 -11.91 12.33
C GLN A 412 5.90 -11.45 10.91
N LEU A 413 7.04 -10.77 10.72
CA LEU A 413 7.54 -10.35 9.42
C LEU A 413 8.31 -11.47 8.71
N GLY A 414 8.40 -12.68 9.28
CA GLY A 414 9.14 -13.81 8.69
C GLY A 414 8.68 -14.14 7.26
N SER A 415 7.37 -14.32 7.05
CA SER A 415 6.80 -14.53 5.71
C SER A 415 6.96 -13.32 4.79
N ALA A 416 6.89 -12.12 5.37
CA ALA A 416 7.13 -10.87 4.64
C ALA A 416 8.59 -10.74 4.15
N PHE A 417 9.56 -11.36 4.84
CA PHE A 417 10.97 -11.37 4.45
C PHE A 417 11.31 -12.42 3.39
N GLU A 418 10.44 -13.40 3.14
CA GLU A 418 10.60 -14.33 2.01
C GLU A 418 10.67 -13.59 0.68
N VAL A 419 10.03 -12.41 0.59
CA VAL A 419 10.13 -11.52 -0.58
C VAL A 419 11.58 -11.15 -0.90
N PHE A 420 12.47 -11.09 0.08
CA PHE A 420 13.88 -10.76 -0.12
C PHE A 420 14.71 -11.93 -0.68
N GLN A 421 14.15 -13.13 -0.85
CA GLN A 421 14.89 -14.28 -1.40
C GLN A 421 15.35 -14.04 -2.85
N GLU A 422 14.54 -13.32 -3.64
CA GLU A 422 14.84 -13.01 -5.06
C GLU A 422 15.68 -11.72 -5.22
N HIS A 423 15.98 -11.00 -4.13
CA HIS A 423 16.32 -9.58 -4.19
C HIS A 423 17.48 -9.21 -3.26
N GLN A 424 18.43 -8.41 -3.77
CA GLN A 424 19.57 -7.96 -2.97
C GLN A 424 19.16 -6.79 -2.06
N VAL A 425 19.19 -7.00 -0.75
CA VAL A 425 19.09 -5.91 0.23
C VAL A 425 20.47 -5.29 0.44
N TYR A 426 20.65 -4.04 0.03
CA TYR A 426 21.94 -3.36 0.14
C TYR A 426 22.21 -2.80 1.53
N LEU A 427 21.16 -2.33 2.21
CA LEU A 427 21.26 -1.72 3.53
C LEU A 427 20.01 -2.05 4.34
N LEU A 428 20.21 -2.38 5.62
CA LEU A 428 19.14 -2.54 6.59
C LEU A 428 19.45 -1.63 7.78
N SER A 429 18.49 -0.79 8.17
CA SER A 429 18.64 0.15 9.28
C SER A 429 17.40 0.11 10.16
N GLN A 430 17.63 0.15 11.47
CA GLN A 430 16.60 0.01 12.47
C GLN A 430 16.75 1.14 13.49
N ALA A 431 15.76 2.02 13.59
CA ALA A 431 15.89 3.15 14.50
C ALA A 431 15.90 2.72 15.97
N ALA A 432 16.72 3.42 16.76
CA ALA A 432 16.82 3.20 18.19
C ALA A 432 15.50 3.46 18.93
N ASN A 433 14.61 4.27 18.36
CA ASN A 433 13.29 4.61 18.91
C ASN A 433 12.23 3.51 18.68
N ASP A 434 12.56 2.42 17.96
CA ASP A 434 11.67 1.30 17.67
C ASP A 434 10.39 1.68 16.89
N LEU A 435 10.46 2.79 16.15
CA LEU A 435 9.36 3.31 15.32
C LEU A 435 9.53 3.03 13.83
N ASN A 436 10.75 2.72 13.38
CA ASN A 436 11.03 2.43 11.98
C ASN A 436 11.97 1.23 11.80
N PHE A 437 11.77 0.53 10.70
CA PHE A 437 12.66 -0.51 10.19
C PHE A 437 12.73 -0.39 8.68
N THR A 438 13.92 -0.07 8.17
CA THR A 438 14.14 0.35 6.79
C THR A 438 15.05 -0.61 6.05
N PHE A 439 14.66 -0.96 4.83
CA PHE A 439 15.42 -1.75 3.88
C PHE A 439 15.74 -0.87 2.68
N VAL A 440 16.95 -0.96 2.14
CA VAL A 440 17.31 -0.34 0.88
C VAL A 440 17.49 -1.43 -0.17
N VAL A 441 16.69 -1.34 -1.22
CA VAL A 441 16.59 -2.31 -2.33
C VAL A 441 16.75 -1.60 -3.66
N GLU A 442 16.86 -2.35 -4.76
CA GLU A 442 16.80 -1.78 -6.12
C GLU A 442 15.45 -1.08 -6.35
N SER A 443 15.45 0.07 -7.04
CA SER A 443 14.23 0.89 -7.18
C SER A 443 13.11 0.18 -7.92
N GLU A 444 13.44 -0.68 -8.90
CA GLU A 444 12.46 -1.48 -9.64
C GLU A 444 11.67 -2.45 -8.74
N GLN A 445 12.21 -2.79 -7.58
CA GLN A 445 11.62 -3.76 -6.65
C GLN A 445 10.80 -3.10 -5.53
N ALA A 446 10.96 -1.79 -5.32
CA ALA A 446 10.39 -1.09 -4.19
C ALA A 446 8.85 -1.20 -4.14
N ASP A 447 8.17 -0.93 -5.25
CA ASP A 447 6.71 -0.98 -5.31
C ASP A 447 6.15 -2.39 -5.10
N ARG A 448 6.80 -3.41 -5.68
CA ARG A 448 6.44 -4.83 -5.50
C ARG A 448 6.56 -5.22 -4.03
N LEU A 449 7.70 -4.89 -3.40
CA LEU A 449 7.96 -5.15 -1.99
C LEU A 449 6.92 -4.46 -1.11
N VAL A 450 6.58 -3.20 -1.39
CA VAL A 450 5.59 -2.46 -0.60
C VAL A 450 4.20 -3.06 -0.69
N ARG A 451 3.76 -3.49 -1.88
CA ARG A 451 2.47 -4.19 -2.04
C ARG A 451 2.43 -5.49 -1.23
N GLN A 452 3.49 -6.31 -1.32
CA GLN A 452 3.56 -7.58 -0.60
C GLN A 452 3.64 -7.40 0.91
N LEU A 453 4.50 -6.48 1.38
CA LEU A 453 4.59 -6.14 2.80
C LEU A 453 3.28 -5.54 3.31
N HIS A 454 2.61 -4.68 2.53
CA HIS A 454 1.33 -4.10 2.92
C HIS A 454 0.25 -5.18 3.05
N GLU A 455 0.20 -6.12 2.13
CA GLU A 455 -0.75 -7.23 2.19
C GLU A 455 -0.51 -8.15 3.39
N GLN A 456 0.73 -8.57 3.60
CA GLN A 456 1.12 -9.46 4.70
C GLN A 456 0.98 -8.80 6.07
N VAL A 457 1.35 -7.52 6.19
CA VAL A 457 1.49 -6.84 7.48
C VAL A 457 0.30 -5.97 7.83
N ILE A 458 -0.31 -5.26 6.85
CA ILE A 458 -1.43 -4.36 7.11
C ILE A 458 -2.77 -5.03 6.82
N SER A 459 -2.92 -5.64 5.63
CA SER A 459 -4.21 -6.21 5.19
C SER A 459 -4.61 -7.47 5.96
N GLN A 460 -3.65 -8.21 6.50
CA GLN A 460 -3.91 -9.38 7.34
C GLN A 460 -4.00 -9.08 8.84
N SER A 461 -3.66 -7.87 9.30
CA SER A 461 -3.65 -7.49 10.72
C SER A 461 -5.04 -7.29 11.37
N GLY A 462 -6.12 -7.55 10.63
CA GLY A 462 -7.49 -7.41 11.10
C GLY A 462 -7.93 -5.96 11.26
N ASN A 463 -9.24 -5.73 11.37
CA ASN A 463 -9.82 -4.40 11.56
C ASN A 463 -9.42 -3.82 12.92
N GLN A 464 -8.30 -3.10 12.95
CA GLN A 464 -7.84 -2.32 14.08
C GLN A 464 -8.51 -0.94 14.07
N GLN A 465 -8.87 -0.44 15.25
CA GLN A 465 -9.60 0.82 15.44
C GLN A 465 -8.91 2.04 14.82
N SER A 466 -7.60 1.97 14.59
CA SER A 466 -6.78 3.03 13.99
C SER A 466 -6.82 3.11 12.46
N PHE A 467 -7.32 2.08 11.76
CA PHE A 467 -7.44 2.08 10.29
C PHE A 467 -8.85 2.43 9.81
N GLY A 468 -8.94 3.34 8.86
CA GLY A 468 -10.14 3.77 8.19
C GLY A 468 -10.41 3.02 6.88
N PRO A 469 -11.32 3.56 6.05
CA PRO A 469 -11.57 3.05 4.70
C PRO A 469 -10.33 3.17 3.81
N THR A 470 -10.35 2.40 2.73
CA THR A 470 -9.36 2.44 1.65
C THR A 470 -9.49 3.71 0.81
N TRP A 471 -8.45 4.04 0.06
CA TRP A 471 -8.49 5.18 -0.85
C TRP A 471 -9.63 5.11 -1.89
N PRO A 472 -9.86 3.98 -2.59
CA PRO A 472 -10.99 3.85 -3.52
C PRO A 472 -12.35 4.12 -2.86
N GLU A 473 -12.56 3.61 -1.63
CA GLU A 473 -13.79 3.83 -0.86
C GLU A 473 -14.01 5.32 -0.50
N LEU A 474 -12.93 6.08 -0.27
CA LEU A 474 -13.00 7.50 0.08
C LEU A 474 -13.15 8.42 -1.13
N MET A 475 -12.41 8.15 -2.20
CA MET A 475 -12.29 9.06 -3.34
C MET A 475 -13.37 8.85 -4.38
N GLY A 476 -13.87 7.63 -4.55
CA GLY A 476 -15.05 7.34 -5.35
C GLY A 476 -14.94 7.82 -6.79
N ASP A 477 -14.17 7.11 -7.62
CA ASP A 477 -14.76 6.60 -8.84
C ASP A 477 -15.33 5.24 -8.48
N VAL A 478 -16.60 5.24 -8.08
CA VAL A 478 -17.34 3.98 -7.98
C VAL A 478 -17.60 3.56 -9.41
N GLU A 479 -16.61 2.94 -10.06
CA GLU A 479 -16.97 1.81 -10.93
C GLU A 479 -17.86 0.94 -10.06
N GLU A 480 -19.07 0.71 -10.58
CA GLU A 480 -20.20 0.05 -9.94
C GLU A 480 -19.74 -0.78 -8.75
N LYS A 481 -20.23 -0.47 -7.53
CA LYS A 481 -20.22 -1.43 -6.45
C LYS A 481 -20.66 -2.76 -7.08
N GLU A 482 -19.73 -3.67 -7.37
CA GLU A 482 -20.06 -5.09 -7.38
C GLU A 482 -20.84 -5.23 -6.08
N GLU A 483 -22.12 -5.58 -6.21
CA GLU A 483 -23.04 -5.64 -5.08
C GLU A 483 -22.26 -6.28 -3.94
N LEU A 484 -22.14 -5.56 -2.82
CA LEU A 484 -21.52 -6.09 -1.62
C LEU A 484 -22.41 -7.25 -1.18
N HIS A 485 -22.21 -8.42 -1.78
CA HIS A 485 -22.94 -9.61 -1.44
C HIS A 485 -22.52 -9.96 -0.03
N GLU A 486 -23.44 -9.69 0.89
CA GLU A 486 -23.26 -10.04 2.27
C GLU A 486 -22.99 -11.54 2.35
N ALA A 487 -21.99 -11.95 3.15
CA ALA A 487 -21.58 -13.34 3.18
C ALA A 487 -22.78 -14.25 3.49
N TRP A 488 -23.01 -15.25 2.64
CA TRP A 488 -24.24 -16.09 2.64
C TRP A 488 -24.57 -16.67 4.02
N TRP A 489 -23.55 -16.98 4.82
CA TRP A 489 -23.68 -17.58 6.15
C TRP A 489 -24.31 -16.63 7.18
N LYS A 490 -24.29 -15.31 6.95
CA LYS A 490 -25.03 -14.36 7.80
C LYS A 490 -26.54 -14.53 7.66
N GLY A 491 -27.02 -14.72 6.43
CA GLY A 491 -28.43 -15.00 6.15
C GLY A 491 -28.90 -16.36 6.67
N LYS A 492 -27.98 -17.32 6.80
CA LYS A 492 -28.23 -18.67 7.35
C LYS A 492 -27.78 -18.86 8.80
N ARG A 493 -27.60 -17.78 9.57
CA ARG A 493 -27.04 -17.82 10.94
C ARG A 493 -27.73 -18.85 11.85
N ASP A 494 -29.05 -18.80 11.94
CA ASP A 494 -29.80 -19.65 12.89
C ASP A 494 -29.69 -21.14 12.52
N GLU A 495 -29.78 -21.44 11.22
CA GLU A 495 -29.59 -22.79 10.68
C GLU A 495 -28.18 -23.33 10.99
N LEU A 496 -27.14 -22.53 10.78
CA LEU A 496 -25.75 -22.90 11.05
C LEU A 496 -25.49 -23.10 12.55
N VAL A 497 -26.04 -22.24 13.42
CA VAL A 497 -25.93 -22.41 14.88
C VAL A 497 -26.60 -23.71 15.32
N GLN A 498 -27.78 -24.02 14.79
CA GLN A 498 -28.47 -25.27 15.08
C GLN A 498 -27.65 -26.47 14.59
N LEU A 499 -27.12 -26.41 13.37
CA LEU A 499 -26.33 -27.49 12.78
C LEU A 499 -25.08 -27.81 13.62
N SER A 500 -24.34 -26.79 14.08
CA SER A 500 -23.17 -26.97 14.95
C SER A 500 -23.51 -27.65 16.28
N ARG A 501 -24.69 -27.34 16.84
CA ARG A 501 -25.16 -27.93 18.11
C ARG A 501 -25.57 -29.39 17.94
N GLU A 502 -26.14 -29.75 16.79
CA GLU A 502 -26.61 -31.12 16.53
C GLU A 502 -25.50 -32.05 16.04
N LYS A 503 -24.58 -31.54 15.22
CA LYS A 503 -23.57 -32.34 14.50
C LYS A 503 -22.15 -32.20 15.07
N GLY A 504 -21.91 -31.21 15.92
CA GLY A 504 -20.56 -30.87 16.39
C GLY A 504 -19.79 -30.07 15.32
N PRO A 505 -18.45 -30.14 15.32
CA PRO A 505 -17.65 -29.38 14.37
C PRO A 505 -17.85 -29.89 12.94
N SER A 506 -18.22 -28.99 12.04
CA SER A 506 -18.58 -29.33 10.66
C SER A 506 -18.14 -28.25 9.67
N TYR A 507 -17.60 -28.69 8.54
CA TYR A 507 -17.56 -27.91 7.31
C TYR A 507 -18.96 -27.84 6.71
N VAL A 508 -19.41 -26.63 6.42
CA VAL A 508 -20.69 -26.38 5.77
C VAL A 508 -20.46 -25.66 4.46
N TYR A 509 -20.95 -26.25 3.38
CA TYR A 509 -20.87 -25.72 2.02
C TYR A 509 -22.26 -25.22 1.60
N SER A 510 -22.33 -24.03 1.01
CA SER A 510 -23.57 -23.49 0.44
C SER A 510 -23.65 -23.81 -1.04
N LYS A 511 -24.64 -24.58 -1.46
CA LYS A 511 -24.85 -24.92 -2.87
C LYS A 511 -25.08 -23.67 -3.73
N ASP A 512 -25.90 -22.74 -3.22
CA ASP A 512 -26.21 -21.49 -3.92
C ASP A 512 -24.95 -20.63 -4.10
N ALA A 513 -24.05 -20.61 -3.11
CA ALA A 513 -22.79 -19.88 -3.22
C ALA A 513 -21.82 -20.51 -4.23
N LEU A 514 -21.78 -21.85 -4.33
CA LEU A 514 -20.99 -22.55 -5.36
C LEU A 514 -21.49 -22.18 -6.76
N ILE A 515 -22.81 -22.21 -6.97
CA ILE A 515 -23.44 -21.84 -8.26
C ILE A 515 -23.14 -20.37 -8.60
N ALA A 516 -23.35 -19.45 -7.65
CA ALA A 516 -23.09 -18.02 -7.86
C ALA A 516 -21.62 -17.74 -8.22
N ASN A 517 -20.66 -18.43 -7.58
CA ASN A 517 -19.25 -18.31 -7.92
C ASN A 517 -18.95 -18.83 -9.33
N THR A 518 -19.62 -19.90 -9.77
CA THR A 518 -19.52 -20.42 -11.14
C THR A 518 -20.11 -19.46 -12.16
N GLU A 519 -21.26 -18.87 -11.88
CA GLU A 519 -21.89 -17.86 -12.75
C GLU A 519 -20.97 -16.65 -12.94
N ARG A 520 -20.40 -16.13 -11.84
CA ARG A 520 -19.41 -15.04 -11.88
C ARG A 520 -18.17 -15.40 -12.70
N LEU A 521 -17.70 -16.64 -12.62
CA LEU A 521 -16.57 -17.08 -13.43
C LEU A 521 -16.93 -17.11 -14.93
N LYS A 522 -18.15 -17.53 -15.27
CA LYS A 522 -18.66 -17.60 -16.66
C LYS A 522 -18.96 -16.23 -17.28
N GLU A 523 -18.84 -15.14 -16.53
CA GLU A 523 -18.82 -13.78 -17.08
C GLU A 523 -17.55 -13.50 -17.90
N LEU A 524 -16.52 -14.36 -17.80
CA LEU A 524 -15.36 -14.32 -18.69
C LEU A 524 -15.71 -14.88 -20.08
N HIS A 525 -16.41 -14.09 -20.89
CA HIS A 525 -16.86 -14.48 -22.23
C HIS A 525 -15.71 -14.75 -23.22
N SER A 526 -14.51 -14.31 -22.89
CA SER A 526 -13.29 -14.56 -23.66
C SER A 526 -12.68 -15.94 -23.38
N VAL A 527 -13.19 -16.68 -22.40
CA VAL A 527 -12.71 -18.03 -22.04
C VAL A 527 -13.65 -19.08 -22.62
N ASP A 528 -13.09 -20.09 -23.29
CA ASP A 528 -13.85 -21.11 -24.02
C ASP A 528 -14.20 -22.33 -23.15
N ARG A 529 -13.32 -22.70 -22.20
CA ARG A 529 -13.53 -23.84 -21.30
C ARG A 529 -13.17 -23.52 -19.86
N PHE A 530 -13.97 -24.04 -18.94
CA PHE A 530 -13.81 -23.88 -17.50
C PHE A 530 -13.68 -25.24 -16.82
N PHE A 531 -12.59 -25.43 -16.11
CA PHE A 531 -12.30 -26.63 -15.33
C PHE A 531 -12.33 -26.32 -13.84
N TYR A 532 -12.72 -27.30 -13.04
CA TYR A 532 -12.61 -27.24 -11.60
C TYR A 532 -11.41 -28.05 -11.13
N ALA A 533 -10.40 -27.36 -10.57
CA ALA A 533 -9.25 -28.00 -9.94
C ALA A 533 -9.67 -28.68 -8.64
N MET A 534 -9.91 -30.00 -8.69
CA MET A 534 -10.62 -30.71 -7.62
C MET A 534 -9.84 -30.86 -6.32
N LYS A 535 -8.50 -30.75 -6.39
CA LYS A 535 -7.60 -30.61 -5.24
C LYS A 535 -7.99 -29.50 -4.26
N ALA A 536 -8.76 -28.50 -4.71
CA ALA A 536 -9.30 -27.46 -3.84
C ALA A 536 -10.33 -28.01 -2.85
N ASN A 537 -11.24 -28.88 -3.32
CA ASN A 537 -12.25 -29.57 -2.52
C ASN A 537 -12.85 -30.72 -3.35
N ALA A 538 -12.54 -31.96 -2.97
CA ALA A 538 -13.00 -33.18 -3.64
C ALA A 538 -14.33 -33.74 -3.07
N ASN A 539 -15.09 -32.94 -2.31
CA ASN A 539 -16.36 -33.38 -1.76
C ASN A 539 -17.36 -33.76 -2.89
N ILE A 540 -17.93 -34.96 -2.81
CA ILE A 540 -18.85 -35.52 -3.82
C ILE A 540 -20.00 -34.58 -4.19
N ASP A 541 -20.61 -33.90 -3.21
CA ASP A 541 -21.75 -33.02 -3.47
C ASP A 541 -21.32 -31.68 -4.10
N VAL A 542 -20.10 -31.22 -3.79
CA VAL A 542 -19.46 -30.08 -4.47
C VAL A 542 -19.15 -30.43 -5.93
N LEU A 543 -18.56 -31.61 -6.18
CA LEU A 543 -18.27 -32.09 -7.54
C LEU A 543 -19.53 -32.22 -8.38
N LYS A 544 -20.59 -32.82 -7.83
CA LYS A 544 -21.92 -32.90 -8.49
C LYS A 544 -22.51 -31.53 -8.79
N THR A 545 -22.31 -30.56 -7.90
CA THR A 545 -22.78 -29.19 -8.11
C THR A 545 -22.07 -28.55 -9.30
N PHE A 546 -20.74 -28.62 -9.38
CA PHE A 546 -19.99 -28.07 -10.51
C PHE A 546 -20.25 -28.81 -11.82
N ARG A 547 -20.41 -30.14 -11.79
CA ARG A 547 -20.81 -30.88 -13.00
C ARG A 547 -22.19 -30.45 -13.51
N SER A 548 -23.14 -30.18 -12.61
CA SER A 548 -24.46 -29.65 -12.99
C SER A 548 -24.40 -28.24 -13.61
N GLN A 549 -23.27 -27.54 -13.42
CA GLN A 549 -22.97 -26.25 -14.02
C GLN A 549 -22.07 -26.39 -15.26
N ASP A 550 -21.89 -27.58 -15.82
CA ASP A 550 -21.17 -27.84 -17.07
C ASP A 550 -19.67 -27.44 -17.00
N LEU A 551 -19.03 -27.74 -15.85
CA LEU A 551 -17.58 -27.63 -15.68
C LEU A 551 -16.91 -28.97 -15.96
N GLY A 552 -15.72 -28.90 -16.55
CA GLY A 552 -14.77 -30.02 -16.58
C GLY A 552 -14.00 -30.15 -15.26
N PHE A 553 -13.12 -31.14 -15.15
CA PHE A 553 -12.30 -31.37 -13.95
C PHE A 553 -10.82 -31.36 -14.27
N GLU A 554 -10.04 -30.62 -13.48
CA GLU A 554 -8.60 -30.80 -13.43
C GLU A 554 -8.23 -31.66 -12.22
N CYS A 555 -7.44 -32.70 -12.50
CA CYS A 555 -6.98 -33.73 -11.59
C CYS A 555 -5.45 -33.72 -11.54
N VAL A 556 -4.87 -33.83 -10.35
CA VAL A 556 -3.40 -33.87 -10.15
C VAL A 556 -2.87 -35.26 -9.79
N SER A 557 -3.74 -36.26 -9.67
CA SER A 557 -3.38 -37.66 -9.40
C SER A 557 -4.32 -38.61 -10.13
N ILE A 558 -3.88 -39.84 -10.39
CA ILE A 558 -4.76 -40.84 -11.01
C ILE A 558 -5.99 -41.17 -10.16
N GLY A 559 -5.87 -41.13 -8.83
CA GLY A 559 -7.01 -41.37 -7.93
C GLY A 559 -8.10 -40.30 -8.06
N GLU A 560 -7.72 -39.06 -8.38
CA GLU A 560 -8.68 -37.99 -8.70
C GLU A 560 -9.39 -38.26 -10.04
N VAL A 561 -8.66 -38.74 -11.06
CA VAL A 561 -9.24 -39.12 -12.35
C VAL A 561 -10.24 -40.27 -12.18
N GLU A 562 -9.86 -41.33 -11.46
CA GLU A 562 -10.72 -42.48 -11.19
C GLU A 562 -12.01 -42.09 -10.46
N GLU A 563 -11.92 -41.23 -9.43
CA GLU A 563 -13.08 -40.70 -8.70
C GLU A 563 -14.03 -39.93 -9.63
N VAL A 564 -13.50 -39.10 -10.55
CA VAL A 564 -14.32 -38.37 -11.54
C VAL A 564 -15.09 -39.34 -12.45
N PHE A 565 -14.44 -40.38 -12.96
CA PHE A 565 -15.10 -41.37 -13.82
C PHE A 565 -16.08 -42.28 -13.05
N GLU A 566 -15.83 -42.56 -11.77
CA GLU A 566 -16.76 -43.30 -10.93
C GLU A 566 -18.03 -42.47 -10.66
N LEU A 567 -17.88 -41.18 -10.35
CA LEU A 567 -19.03 -40.29 -10.13
C LEU A 567 -19.78 -39.96 -11.42
N PHE A 568 -19.07 -39.82 -12.53
CA PHE A 568 -19.61 -39.37 -13.81
C PHE A 568 -19.20 -40.32 -14.94
N PRO A 569 -19.77 -41.53 -15.04
CA PRO A 569 -19.37 -42.52 -16.03
C PRO A 569 -19.54 -42.08 -17.49
N ASP A 570 -20.42 -41.12 -17.74
CA ASP A 570 -20.74 -40.57 -19.06
C ASP A 570 -19.98 -39.27 -19.38
N ILE A 571 -19.03 -38.84 -18.55
CA ILE A 571 -18.23 -37.63 -18.82
C ILE A 571 -17.35 -37.87 -20.06
N ASP A 572 -17.26 -36.86 -20.92
CA ASP A 572 -16.28 -36.88 -22.02
C ASP A 572 -14.87 -36.83 -21.42
N PRO A 573 -13.99 -37.80 -21.71
CA PRO A 573 -12.59 -37.75 -21.26
C PRO A 573 -11.88 -36.45 -21.64
N GLY A 574 -12.29 -35.80 -22.73
CA GLY A 574 -11.80 -34.49 -23.14
C GLY A 574 -12.13 -33.35 -22.19
N GLU A 575 -13.10 -33.52 -21.28
CA GLU A 575 -13.44 -32.59 -20.20
C GLU A 575 -12.67 -32.86 -18.89
N VAL A 576 -11.73 -33.81 -18.91
CA VAL A 576 -10.83 -34.11 -17.79
C VAL A 576 -9.39 -33.77 -18.19
N ILE A 577 -8.70 -33.03 -17.32
CA ILE A 577 -7.28 -32.69 -17.48
C ILE A 577 -6.51 -33.36 -16.36
N PHE A 578 -5.43 -34.06 -16.71
CA PHE A 578 -4.48 -34.62 -15.76
C PHE A 578 -3.20 -33.78 -15.75
N THR A 579 -3.00 -32.98 -14.69
CA THR A 579 -1.85 -32.06 -14.52
C THR A 579 -1.02 -32.45 -13.29
N PRO A 580 -0.31 -33.60 -13.33
CA PRO A 580 0.50 -34.06 -12.22
C PRO A 580 1.76 -33.21 -12.02
N ASN A 581 2.40 -33.38 -10.87
CA ASN A 581 3.79 -32.95 -10.66
C ASN A 581 4.60 -34.11 -10.05
N PHE A 582 5.76 -34.44 -10.65
CA PHE A 582 6.60 -35.57 -10.27
C PHE A 582 5.83 -36.91 -10.17
N ALA A 583 4.81 -37.10 -11.01
CA ALA A 583 4.06 -38.36 -11.03
C ALA A 583 4.94 -39.55 -11.46
N PRO A 584 4.69 -40.74 -10.91
CA PRO A 584 5.32 -41.97 -11.36
C PRO A 584 4.89 -42.32 -12.79
N ARG A 585 5.70 -43.12 -13.49
CA ARG A 585 5.47 -43.52 -14.87
C ARG A 585 4.07 -44.11 -15.09
N GLU A 586 3.64 -44.96 -14.16
CA GLU A 586 2.39 -45.71 -14.23
C GLU A 586 1.17 -44.78 -14.29
N GLU A 587 1.22 -43.62 -13.61
CA GLU A 587 0.10 -42.67 -13.65
C GLU A 587 -0.08 -42.04 -15.04
N TYR A 588 1.00 -41.81 -15.80
CA TYR A 588 0.89 -41.34 -17.18
C TYR A 588 0.29 -42.40 -18.10
N GLU A 589 0.72 -43.66 -17.96
CA GLU A 589 0.18 -44.79 -18.73
C GLU A 589 -1.33 -44.94 -18.46
N GLN A 590 -1.74 -44.92 -17.19
CA GLN A 590 -3.16 -44.97 -16.80
C GLN A 590 -3.95 -43.77 -17.32
N ALA A 591 -3.42 -42.55 -17.21
CA ALA A 591 -4.11 -41.37 -17.73
C ALA A 591 -4.37 -41.46 -19.25
N PHE A 592 -3.41 -41.95 -20.03
CA PHE A 592 -3.63 -42.20 -21.45
C PHE A 592 -4.65 -43.32 -21.73
N ASP A 593 -4.69 -44.37 -20.90
CA ASP A 593 -5.70 -45.44 -21.01
C ASP A 593 -7.12 -44.93 -20.73
N HIS A 594 -7.26 -43.94 -19.82
CA HIS A 594 -8.52 -43.24 -19.57
C HIS A 594 -8.88 -42.23 -20.68
N GLY A 595 -7.95 -41.89 -21.57
CA GLY A 595 -8.17 -40.97 -22.69
C GLY A 595 -8.29 -39.49 -22.31
N VAL A 596 -7.83 -39.10 -21.12
CA VAL A 596 -7.89 -37.71 -20.63
C VAL A 596 -6.82 -36.83 -21.28
N ASN A 597 -6.94 -35.51 -21.17
CA ASN A 597 -5.86 -34.61 -21.60
C ASN A 597 -4.70 -34.70 -20.61
N VAL A 598 -3.53 -35.19 -21.04
CA VAL A 598 -2.34 -35.36 -20.18
C VAL A 598 -1.40 -34.17 -20.32
N THR A 599 -1.14 -33.49 -19.21
CA THR A 599 -0.20 -32.37 -19.12
C THR A 599 1.14 -32.83 -18.56
N LEU A 600 2.22 -32.47 -19.23
CA LEU A 600 3.58 -32.76 -18.81
C LEU A 600 4.20 -31.56 -18.10
N ASP A 601 4.64 -31.74 -16.85
CA ASP A 601 5.21 -30.69 -16.00
C ASP A 601 6.75 -30.59 -16.06
N ASN A 602 7.44 -31.59 -16.60
CA ASN A 602 8.89 -31.71 -16.60
C ASN A 602 9.37 -32.44 -17.87
N ILE A 603 10.55 -32.13 -18.41
CA ILE A 603 11.15 -32.82 -19.56
C ILE A 603 11.58 -34.27 -19.26
N TYR A 604 11.84 -34.63 -18.00
CA TYR A 604 12.38 -35.94 -17.60
C TYR A 604 11.60 -37.15 -18.13
N PRO A 605 10.24 -37.21 -18.06
CA PRO A 605 9.48 -38.32 -18.61
C PRO A 605 9.69 -38.51 -20.12
N LEU A 606 9.86 -37.42 -20.90
CA LEU A 606 10.16 -37.52 -22.33
C LEU A 606 11.56 -38.12 -22.58
N GLN A 607 12.54 -37.75 -21.76
CA GLN A 607 13.91 -38.25 -21.88
C GLN A 607 14.06 -39.71 -21.45
N LYS A 608 13.26 -40.16 -20.46
CA LYS A 608 13.46 -41.47 -19.82
C LYS A 608 12.42 -42.51 -20.16
N TRP A 609 11.20 -42.09 -20.50
CA TRP A 609 10.09 -42.97 -20.85
C TRP A 609 9.45 -42.56 -22.20
N PRO A 610 10.25 -42.31 -23.26
CA PRO A 610 9.73 -41.84 -24.55
C PRO A 610 8.64 -42.75 -25.13
N GLU A 611 8.71 -44.05 -24.88
CA GLU A 611 7.75 -45.05 -25.34
C GLU A 611 6.33 -44.86 -24.77
N VAL A 612 6.19 -44.17 -23.64
CA VAL A 612 4.88 -43.86 -23.03
C VAL A 612 4.18 -42.75 -23.83
N PHE A 613 4.95 -41.83 -24.41
CA PHE A 613 4.46 -40.63 -25.07
C PHE A 613 4.49 -40.72 -26.61
N GLU A 614 5.18 -41.72 -27.18
CA GLU A 614 5.31 -41.90 -28.62
C GLU A 614 3.95 -41.92 -29.32
N ASN A 615 3.79 -41.11 -30.38
CA ASN A 615 2.53 -40.95 -31.13
C ASN A 615 1.31 -40.53 -30.28
N ARG A 616 1.52 -39.92 -29.11
CA ARG A 616 0.45 -39.39 -28.25
C ARG A 616 0.26 -37.89 -28.43
N THR A 617 -0.89 -37.42 -27.96
CA THR A 617 -1.22 -36.00 -27.86
C THR A 617 -1.11 -35.56 -26.40
N ILE A 618 -0.38 -34.47 -26.15
CA ILE A 618 -0.13 -33.97 -24.79
C ILE A 618 -0.32 -32.46 -24.69
N PHE A 619 -0.38 -31.99 -23.45
CA PHE A 619 -0.16 -30.60 -23.06
C PHE A 619 1.24 -30.46 -22.44
N LEU A 620 1.84 -29.28 -22.56
CA LEU A 620 3.08 -28.93 -21.85
C LEU A 620 2.80 -27.83 -20.85
N ARG A 621 3.20 -28.02 -19.60
CA ARG A 621 3.17 -26.95 -18.61
C ARG A 621 4.48 -26.19 -18.64
N ILE A 622 4.40 -24.88 -18.81
CA ILE A 622 5.53 -23.97 -18.98
C ILE A 622 5.76 -23.20 -17.68
N ASP A 623 7.03 -23.10 -17.28
CA ASP A 623 7.44 -22.11 -16.28
C ASP A 623 7.65 -20.75 -16.97
N PRO A 624 6.83 -19.73 -16.66
CA PRO A 624 6.98 -18.38 -17.21
C PRO A 624 8.24 -17.65 -16.71
N GLY A 625 9.02 -18.25 -15.81
CA GLY A 625 10.25 -17.69 -15.22
C GLY A 625 10.00 -16.73 -14.05
N HIS A 626 8.73 -16.42 -13.75
CA HIS A 626 8.31 -15.56 -12.66
C HIS A 626 7.02 -16.09 -12.02
N GLY A 627 6.94 -16.16 -10.68
CA GLY A 627 5.76 -16.62 -9.94
C GLY A 627 4.98 -15.48 -9.25
N HIS A 628 3.64 -15.59 -9.21
CA HIS A 628 2.74 -14.61 -8.58
C HIS A 628 1.88 -15.28 -7.50
N GLY A 629 1.96 -14.79 -6.27
CA GLY A 629 1.19 -15.31 -5.14
C GLY A 629 1.60 -14.61 -3.84
N HIS A 630 0.74 -14.68 -2.82
CA HIS A 630 0.97 -13.95 -1.55
C HIS A 630 2.04 -14.59 -0.65
N HIS A 631 2.53 -15.79 -0.95
CA HIS A 631 3.54 -16.56 -0.19
C HIS A 631 4.24 -17.58 -1.11
N ASP A 632 5.45 -18.02 -0.78
CA ASP A 632 6.20 -19.01 -1.58
C ASP A 632 5.47 -20.36 -1.74
N HIS A 633 4.62 -20.76 -0.79
CA HIS A 633 3.80 -21.97 -0.89
C HIS A 633 2.67 -21.89 -1.94
N VAL A 634 2.41 -20.71 -2.50
CA VAL A 634 1.36 -20.48 -3.51
C VAL A 634 1.89 -19.82 -4.80
N LYS A 635 3.20 -19.64 -4.94
CA LYS A 635 3.87 -19.24 -6.19
C LYS A 635 4.27 -20.50 -6.96
N THR A 636 3.92 -20.58 -8.23
CA THR A 636 4.17 -21.80 -9.04
C THR A 636 4.97 -21.55 -10.32
N GLY A 637 5.66 -20.40 -10.42
CA GLY A 637 6.64 -20.09 -11.48
C GLY A 637 7.93 -19.49 -10.92
N GLY A 638 9.03 -19.53 -11.68
CA GLY A 638 10.37 -19.05 -11.33
C GLY A 638 11.34 -20.15 -10.90
N VAL A 639 12.65 -19.83 -10.79
CA VAL A 639 13.75 -20.79 -10.55
C VAL A 639 13.64 -21.60 -9.24
N HIS A 640 12.82 -21.14 -8.29
CA HIS A 640 12.52 -21.85 -7.04
C HIS A 640 11.19 -22.61 -7.07
N SER A 641 10.43 -22.50 -8.17
CA SER A 641 9.26 -23.31 -8.44
C SER A 641 9.69 -24.71 -8.86
N LYS A 642 8.96 -25.71 -8.36
CA LYS A 642 9.12 -27.11 -8.77
C LYS A 642 8.16 -27.50 -9.90
N PHE A 643 7.57 -26.52 -10.58
CA PHE A 643 6.46 -26.70 -11.51
C PHE A 643 6.80 -26.11 -12.88
N GLY A 644 6.42 -26.83 -13.93
CA GLY A 644 6.56 -26.41 -15.32
C GLY A 644 7.97 -26.58 -15.88
N ILE A 645 8.02 -26.71 -17.20
CA ILE A 645 9.24 -26.81 -18.00
C ILE A 645 9.84 -25.40 -18.15
N PRO A 646 11.11 -25.19 -17.75
CA PRO A 646 11.80 -23.92 -17.94
C PRO A 646 11.92 -23.55 -19.41
N ARG A 647 11.78 -22.25 -19.73
CA ARG A 647 11.82 -21.78 -21.12
C ARG A 647 13.11 -22.13 -21.87
N PHE A 648 14.24 -22.25 -21.19
CA PHE A 648 15.50 -22.63 -21.83
C PHE A 648 15.55 -24.10 -22.27
N GLU A 649 14.67 -24.97 -21.77
CA GLU A 649 14.57 -26.38 -22.15
C GLU A 649 13.68 -26.61 -23.38
N ILE A 650 12.90 -25.61 -23.80
CA ILE A 650 11.94 -25.72 -24.92
C ILE A 650 12.60 -26.17 -26.24
N PRO A 651 13.81 -25.72 -26.62
CA PRO A 651 14.48 -26.24 -27.81
C PRO A 651 14.77 -27.75 -27.74
N GLU A 652 15.10 -28.27 -26.56
CA GLU A 652 15.32 -29.71 -26.37
C GLU A 652 14.00 -30.49 -26.41
N VAL A 653 12.97 -29.95 -25.74
CA VAL A 653 11.60 -30.51 -25.79
C VAL A 653 11.12 -30.64 -27.23
N LYS A 654 11.31 -29.59 -28.04
CA LYS A 654 10.96 -29.60 -29.47
C LYS A 654 11.67 -30.72 -30.23
N SER A 655 12.98 -30.87 -30.03
CA SER A 655 13.75 -31.94 -30.66
C SER A 655 13.20 -33.33 -30.32
N ILE A 656 12.87 -33.57 -29.05
CA ILE A 656 12.32 -34.87 -28.62
C ILE A 656 10.94 -35.10 -29.22
N ILE A 657 10.06 -34.09 -29.18
CA ILE A 657 8.70 -34.17 -29.74
C ILE A 657 8.73 -34.55 -31.22
N ASP A 658 9.63 -33.94 -32.00
CA ASP A 658 9.81 -34.26 -33.41
C ASP A 658 10.35 -35.69 -33.62
N ASP A 659 11.30 -36.12 -32.79
CA ASP A 659 11.93 -37.45 -32.90
C ASP A 659 10.97 -38.61 -32.60
N ILE A 660 10.05 -38.45 -31.64
CA ILE A 660 9.07 -39.49 -31.22
C ILE A 660 7.62 -39.18 -31.63
N SER A 661 7.43 -38.24 -32.55
CA SER A 661 6.13 -37.92 -33.18
C SER A 661 5.01 -37.58 -32.17
N ILE A 662 5.31 -36.77 -31.16
CA ILE A 662 4.32 -36.26 -30.21
C ILE A 662 3.55 -35.08 -30.85
N THR A 663 2.24 -34.99 -30.58
CA THR A 663 1.45 -33.80 -30.90
C THR A 663 1.23 -32.96 -29.64
N VAL A 664 1.71 -31.71 -29.62
CA VAL A 664 1.40 -30.77 -28.54
C VAL A 664 0.08 -30.05 -28.86
N LYS A 665 -1.00 -30.43 -28.16
CA LYS A 665 -2.33 -29.83 -28.34
C LYS A 665 -2.46 -28.49 -27.64
N GLY A 666 -1.81 -28.32 -26.50
CA GLY A 666 -1.91 -27.08 -25.74
C GLY A 666 -0.77 -26.83 -24.78
N LEU A 667 -0.72 -25.59 -24.30
CA LEU A 667 0.22 -25.15 -23.29
C LEU A 667 -0.52 -24.71 -22.03
N HIS A 668 0.04 -25.02 -20.88
CA HIS A 668 -0.46 -24.62 -19.58
C HIS A 668 0.56 -23.73 -18.88
N ALA A 669 0.10 -22.70 -18.18
CA ALA A 669 0.92 -22.04 -17.17
C ALA A 669 0.07 -21.73 -15.95
N HIS A 670 0.62 -22.05 -14.77
CA HIS A 670 0.05 -21.63 -13.51
C HIS A 670 1.08 -20.81 -12.77
N ILE A 671 0.75 -19.54 -12.54
CA ILE A 671 1.63 -18.54 -11.94
C ILE A 671 1.49 -18.46 -10.41
N GLY A 672 0.34 -18.90 -9.88
CA GLY A 672 0.11 -19.10 -8.45
C GLY A 672 -1.35 -18.82 -8.04
N SER A 673 -1.59 -18.63 -6.74
CA SER A 673 -2.94 -18.50 -6.17
C SER A 673 -3.15 -17.21 -5.36
N GLY A 674 -4.34 -16.61 -5.50
CA GLY A 674 -4.75 -15.39 -4.79
C GLY A 674 -4.61 -14.09 -5.61
N ILE A 675 -4.34 -14.20 -6.90
CA ILE A 675 -3.98 -13.07 -7.76
C ILE A 675 -5.16 -12.11 -7.92
N LYS A 676 -4.94 -10.83 -7.58
CA LYS A 676 -5.94 -9.75 -7.68
C LYS A 676 -5.64 -8.72 -8.77
N ASP A 677 -4.48 -8.83 -9.43
CA ASP A 677 -4.11 -7.98 -10.56
C ASP A 677 -4.71 -8.57 -11.85
N PRO A 678 -5.65 -7.86 -12.50
CA PRO A 678 -6.32 -8.37 -13.70
C PRO A 678 -5.41 -8.45 -14.93
N THR A 679 -4.28 -7.74 -14.95
CA THR A 679 -3.33 -7.75 -16.08
C THR A 679 -2.64 -9.09 -16.30
N GLN A 680 -2.66 -9.92 -15.27
CA GLN A 680 -1.82 -11.09 -15.18
C GLN A 680 -2.21 -12.20 -16.19
N TRP A 681 -3.50 -12.46 -16.40
CA TRP A 681 -3.93 -13.51 -17.34
C TRP A 681 -3.57 -13.19 -18.79
N LYS A 682 -3.63 -11.92 -19.19
CA LYS A 682 -3.16 -11.46 -20.51
C LYS A 682 -1.66 -11.65 -20.65
N SER A 683 -0.89 -11.33 -19.61
CA SER A 683 0.57 -11.55 -19.60
C SER A 683 0.91 -13.04 -19.77
N THR A 684 0.23 -13.92 -19.03
CA THR A 684 0.39 -15.37 -19.16
C THR A 684 0.03 -15.87 -20.56
N ALA A 685 -1.08 -15.41 -21.14
CA ALA A 685 -1.47 -15.74 -22.51
C ALA A 685 -0.40 -15.34 -23.54
N LEU A 686 0.22 -14.16 -23.40
CA LEU A 686 1.31 -13.72 -24.27
C LEU A 686 2.56 -14.62 -24.14
N ILE A 687 2.95 -14.98 -22.93
CA ILE A 687 4.09 -15.88 -22.69
C ILE A 687 3.85 -17.25 -23.34
N LEU A 688 2.65 -17.82 -23.14
CA LEU A 688 2.31 -19.10 -23.74
C LEU A 688 2.23 -19.01 -25.27
N HIS A 689 1.71 -17.91 -25.83
CA HIS A 689 1.70 -17.68 -27.27
C HIS A 689 3.12 -17.70 -27.86
N GLU A 690 4.09 -17.03 -27.23
CA GLU A 690 5.47 -17.04 -27.73
C GLU A 690 6.06 -18.46 -27.75
N VAL A 691 5.81 -19.26 -26.71
CA VAL A 691 6.26 -20.66 -26.66
C VAL A 691 5.53 -21.52 -27.69
N ALA A 692 4.24 -21.26 -27.93
CA ALA A 692 3.48 -21.95 -28.98
C ALA A 692 4.08 -21.69 -30.37
N GLU A 693 4.47 -20.45 -30.67
CA GLU A 693 5.16 -20.12 -31.93
C GLU A 693 6.52 -20.84 -32.05
N GLU A 694 7.28 -20.93 -30.96
CA GLU A 694 8.55 -21.69 -30.93
C GLU A 694 8.35 -23.19 -31.22
N LEU A 695 7.24 -23.77 -30.75
CA LEU A 695 6.89 -25.18 -30.96
C LEU A 695 6.23 -25.47 -32.32
N GLY A 696 5.85 -24.43 -33.09
CA GLY A 696 5.21 -24.59 -34.40
C GLY A 696 3.67 -24.54 -34.38
N GLY A 697 3.08 -24.08 -33.28
CA GLY A 697 1.64 -23.90 -33.09
C GLY A 697 1.02 -24.91 -32.11
N VAL A 698 -0.02 -24.47 -31.40
CA VAL A 698 -0.88 -25.29 -30.53
C VAL A 698 -2.32 -24.81 -30.66
N ASP A 699 -3.28 -25.62 -30.23
CA ASP A 699 -4.71 -25.30 -30.31
C ASP A 699 -5.21 -24.57 -29.05
N VAL A 700 -4.64 -24.88 -27.89
CA VAL A 700 -5.16 -24.47 -26.58
C VAL A 700 -4.10 -23.75 -25.74
N LEU A 701 -4.51 -22.64 -25.10
CA LEU A 701 -3.76 -21.99 -24.02
C LEU A 701 -4.56 -22.10 -22.72
N ASP A 702 -4.10 -22.95 -21.81
CA ASP A 702 -4.62 -23.04 -20.45
C ASP A 702 -3.87 -22.04 -19.55
N LEU A 703 -4.58 -20.98 -19.17
CA LEU A 703 -4.04 -19.86 -18.39
C LEU A 703 -3.94 -20.20 -16.90
N GLY A 704 -4.28 -21.43 -16.53
CA GLY A 704 -4.23 -21.93 -15.18
C GLY A 704 -5.30 -21.35 -14.26
N GLY A 705 -5.18 -21.68 -12.99
CA GLY A 705 -6.00 -21.09 -11.93
C GLY A 705 -5.39 -19.81 -11.37
N GLY A 706 -5.89 -19.39 -10.21
CA GLY A 706 -5.20 -18.41 -9.38
C GLY A 706 -6.02 -17.19 -8.98
N PHE A 707 -7.24 -17.08 -9.51
CA PHE A 707 -8.18 -16.00 -9.26
C PHE A 707 -8.33 -15.72 -7.75
N GLY A 708 -8.04 -14.48 -7.38
CA GLY A 708 -8.12 -14.00 -6.00
C GLY A 708 -9.55 -13.89 -5.51
N ILE A 709 -9.76 -14.25 -4.25
CA ILE A 709 -11.01 -14.00 -3.54
C ILE A 709 -10.80 -12.85 -2.54
N ARG A 710 -11.89 -12.20 -2.16
CA ARG A 710 -11.91 -11.28 -1.03
C ARG A 710 -11.97 -12.09 0.27
N GLU A 711 -10.91 -12.08 1.07
CA GLU A 711 -10.87 -12.88 2.31
C GLU A 711 -11.53 -12.20 3.51
N ASN A 712 -11.64 -10.87 3.47
CA ASN A 712 -12.27 -10.05 4.49
C ASN A 712 -12.72 -8.70 3.91
N ASP A 713 -13.48 -7.95 4.70
CA ASP A 713 -14.07 -6.67 4.27
C ASP A 713 -13.05 -5.58 3.91
N THR A 714 -11.77 -5.77 4.24
CA THR A 714 -10.70 -4.78 4.00
C THR A 714 -9.91 -5.03 2.73
N GLN A 715 -10.11 -6.18 2.07
CA GLN A 715 -9.44 -6.53 0.83
C GLN A 715 -10.27 -6.12 -0.39
N ALA A 716 -9.57 -5.66 -1.45
CA ALA A 716 -10.17 -5.47 -2.77
C ALA A 716 -10.48 -6.81 -3.44
N SER A 717 -11.54 -6.84 -4.23
CA SER A 717 -11.90 -7.96 -5.11
C SER A 717 -11.10 -7.91 -6.42
N LEU A 718 -10.94 -9.06 -7.08
CA LEU A 718 -10.45 -9.11 -8.46
C LEU A 718 -11.55 -8.59 -9.41
N ASN A 719 -11.20 -7.64 -10.28
CA ASN A 719 -12.11 -7.10 -11.29
C ASN A 719 -12.24 -8.08 -12.48
N MET A 720 -13.28 -8.91 -12.47
CA MET A 720 -13.51 -9.93 -13.49
C MET A 720 -13.81 -9.34 -14.86
N LYS A 721 -14.53 -8.20 -14.92
CA LYS A 721 -14.81 -7.48 -16.18
C LYS A 721 -13.50 -7.04 -16.85
N GLN A 722 -12.58 -6.47 -16.07
CA GLN A 722 -11.29 -6.04 -16.58
C GLN A 722 -10.42 -7.23 -17.05
N VAL A 723 -10.48 -8.38 -16.35
CA VAL A 723 -9.83 -9.62 -16.83
C VAL A 723 -10.37 -10.01 -18.20
N ASP A 724 -11.71 -10.05 -18.36
CA ASP A 724 -12.33 -10.41 -19.64
C ASP A 724 -11.96 -9.43 -20.77
N GLU A 725 -11.99 -8.11 -20.51
CA GLU A 725 -11.60 -7.10 -21.50
C GLU A 725 -10.15 -7.27 -21.97
N LEU A 726 -9.24 -7.60 -21.07
CA LEU A 726 -7.83 -7.82 -21.40
C LEU A 726 -7.61 -9.13 -22.16
N LEU A 727 -8.33 -10.19 -21.81
CA LEU A 727 -8.32 -11.45 -22.56
C LEU A 727 -8.94 -11.30 -23.94
N LYS A 728 -10.01 -10.49 -24.06
CA LYS A 728 -10.60 -10.14 -25.35
C LYS A 728 -9.60 -9.45 -26.28
N GLN A 729 -8.85 -8.48 -25.75
CA GLN A 729 -7.78 -7.83 -26.53
C GLN A 729 -6.73 -8.83 -27.03
N PHE A 730 -6.39 -9.84 -26.22
CA PHE A 730 -5.48 -10.90 -26.64
C PHE A 730 -6.11 -11.76 -27.76
N ARG A 731 -7.38 -12.18 -27.62
CA ARG A 731 -8.09 -12.95 -28.65
C ARG A 731 -8.25 -12.21 -29.97
N ASP A 732 -8.53 -10.92 -29.92
CA ASP A 732 -8.63 -10.07 -31.11
C ASP A 732 -7.31 -10.05 -31.90
N ALA A 733 -6.18 -10.16 -31.21
CA ALA A 733 -4.85 -10.26 -31.82
C ALA A 733 -4.46 -11.71 -32.22
N HIS A 734 -4.95 -12.71 -31.49
CA HIS A 734 -4.59 -14.13 -31.62
C HIS A 734 -5.85 -15.03 -31.66
N PRO A 735 -6.65 -15.01 -32.75
CA PRO A 735 -7.98 -15.63 -32.79
C PRO A 735 -7.98 -17.17 -32.89
N ASN A 736 -6.82 -17.80 -33.08
CA ASN A 736 -6.72 -19.23 -33.36
C ASN A 736 -6.66 -20.10 -32.09
N TYR A 737 -6.53 -19.51 -30.90
CA TYR A 737 -6.43 -20.26 -29.66
C TYR A 737 -7.79 -20.40 -28.96
N GLU A 738 -8.03 -21.59 -28.40
CA GLU A 738 -8.98 -21.72 -27.29
C GLU A 738 -8.31 -21.30 -25.98
N LEU A 739 -9.01 -20.54 -25.15
CA LEU A 739 -8.54 -20.13 -23.82
C LEU A 739 -9.24 -20.95 -22.73
N TRP A 740 -8.46 -21.62 -21.90
CA TRP A 740 -8.96 -22.46 -20.81
C TRP A 740 -8.51 -21.90 -19.45
N VAL A 741 -9.29 -22.14 -18.40
CA VAL A 741 -8.97 -21.78 -17.00
C VAL A 741 -9.43 -22.86 -16.01
N GLU A 742 -8.71 -22.97 -14.88
CA GLU A 742 -8.93 -24.03 -13.86
C GLU A 742 -9.07 -23.50 -12.39
N PRO A 743 -9.98 -22.57 -12.08
CA PRO A 743 -9.98 -21.84 -10.81
C PRO A 743 -10.64 -22.60 -9.63
N GLY A 744 -9.95 -23.56 -9.02
CA GLY A 744 -10.50 -24.33 -7.88
C GLY A 744 -10.82 -23.50 -6.63
N ARG A 745 -9.85 -22.72 -6.14
CA ARG A 745 -9.99 -21.94 -4.89
C ARG A 745 -11.06 -20.84 -5.00
N PHE A 746 -11.11 -20.15 -6.12
CA PHE A 746 -12.08 -19.08 -6.37
C PHE A 746 -13.52 -19.60 -6.28
N LEU A 747 -13.77 -20.77 -6.86
CA LEU A 747 -15.09 -21.40 -6.88
C LEU A 747 -15.57 -21.86 -5.51
N THR A 748 -14.66 -22.38 -4.66
CA THR A 748 -15.07 -23.08 -3.43
C THR A 748 -14.82 -22.34 -2.14
N ALA A 749 -13.81 -21.46 -2.06
CA ALA A 749 -13.36 -20.93 -0.78
C ALA A 749 -14.46 -20.18 -0.02
N THR A 750 -15.11 -19.20 -0.64
CA THR A 750 -16.17 -18.37 -0.03
C THR A 750 -17.49 -19.12 0.18
N ALA A 751 -17.67 -20.24 -0.52
CA ALA A 751 -18.85 -21.08 -0.38
C ALA A 751 -18.81 -22.00 0.85
N GLY A 752 -17.66 -22.11 1.54
CA GLY A 752 -17.50 -22.97 2.70
C GLY A 752 -17.12 -22.24 4.00
N VAL A 753 -17.69 -22.72 5.10
CA VAL A 753 -17.37 -22.28 6.46
C VAL A 753 -17.08 -23.49 7.36
N LEU A 754 -16.26 -23.31 8.39
CA LEU A 754 -16.04 -24.30 9.44
C LEU A 754 -16.72 -23.82 10.73
N LEU A 755 -17.62 -24.64 11.24
CA LEU A 755 -18.31 -24.44 12.51
C LEU A 755 -17.59 -25.23 13.61
N ALA A 756 -17.52 -24.63 14.80
CA ALA A 756 -16.93 -25.22 15.99
C ALA A 756 -17.60 -24.68 17.24
N ASN A 757 -17.66 -25.46 18.31
CA ASN A 757 -18.25 -25.01 19.57
C ASN A 757 -17.16 -24.61 20.57
N VAL A 758 -17.39 -23.53 21.32
CA VAL A 758 -16.53 -23.14 22.45
C VAL A 758 -16.65 -24.22 23.53
N THR A 759 -15.50 -24.75 23.94
CA THR A 759 -15.39 -25.75 25.00
C THR A 759 -14.94 -25.16 26.32
N GLN A 760 -14.00 -24.22 26.28
CA GLN A 760 -13.40 -23.65 27.50
C GLN A 760 -12.77 -22.29 27.25
N LEU A 761 -12.72 -21.47 28.31
CA LEU A 761 -12.05 -20.18 28.33
C LEU A 761 -10.85 -20.23 29.27
N LYS A 762 -9.74 -19.58 28.90
CA LYS A 762 -8.54 -19.56 29.74
C LYS A 762 -7.85 -18.20 29.69
N GLY A 763 -7.43 -17.70 30.85
CA GLY A 763 -6.58 -16.51 30.98
C GLY A 763 -5.16 -16.86 31.43
N LYS A 764 -4.16 -16.15 30.91
CA LYS A 764 -2.76 -16.21 31.36
C LYS A 764 -2.17 -14.79 31.35
N GLY A 765 -2.29 -14.08 32.48
CA GLY A 765 -1.93 -12.67 32.55
C GLY A 765 -2.88 -11.82 31.71
N SER A 766 -2.34 -10.99 30.82
CA SER A 766 -3.12 -10.19 29.86
C SER A 766 -3.68 -11.01 28.68
N VAL A 767 -3.21 -12.25 28.48
CA VAL A 767 -3.60 -13.07 27.33
C VAL A 767 -4.83 -13.90 27.65
N LYS A 768 -5.83 -13.88 26.76
CA LYS A 768 -7.06 -14.67 26.84
C LYS A 768 -7.11 -15.71 25.71
N TYR A 769 -7.71 -16.86 25.99
CA TYR A 769 -7.88 -17.97 25.06
C TYR A 769 -9.32 -18.45 25.05
N ILE A 770 -9.84 -18.72 23.86
CA ILE A 770 -11.09 -19.44 23.61
C ILE A 770 -10.70 -20.77 22.97
N GLY A 771 -10.90 -21.86 23.72
CA GLY A 771 -10.72 -23.22 23.21
C GLY A 771 -11.98 -23.70 22.50
N ILE A 772 -11.83 -24.30 21.32
CA ILE A 772 -12.95 -24.87 20.56
C ILE A 772 -12.77 -26.39 20.38
N ASP A 773 -13.82 -27.08 19.97
CA ASP A 773 -13.88 -28.55 19.86
C ASP A 773 -13.17 -29.15 18.62
N THR A 774 -12.51 -28.31 17.81
CA THR A 774 -11.69 -28.70 16.66
C THR A 774 -10.43 -27.83 16.54
N GLY A 775 -9.42 -28.28 15.82
CA GLY A 775 -8.15 -27.57 15.67
C GLY A 775 -7.52 -27.74 14.30
N MET A 776 -6.19 -27.68 14.28
CA MET A 776 -5.34 -27.92 13.12
C MET A 776 -5.57 -29.30 12.48
N ASN A 777 -6.14 -30.27 13.20
CA ASN A 777 -6.52 -31.56 12.64
C ASN A 777 -7.62 -31.41 11.59
N SER A 778 -8.58 -30.51 11.79
CA SER A 778 -9.61 -30.21 10.79
C SER A 778 -9.16 -29.12 9.83
N PHE A 779 -8.44 -28.11 10.31
CA PHE A 779 -8.05 -26.95 9.53
C PHE A 779 -6.60 -26.54 9.77
N ILE A 780 -5.68 -27.16 9.02
CA ILE A 780 -4.24 -27.05 9.25
C ILE A 780 -3.62 -25.74 8.75
N ARG A 781 -4.29 -25.02 7.82
CA ARG A 781 -3.72 -23.87 7.09
C ARG A 781 -3.14 -22.76 7.99
N PRO A 782 -3.81 -22.34 9.09
CA PRO A 782 -3.23 -21.36 10.01
C PRO A 782 -1.93 -21.84 10.67
N ALA A 783 -1.83 -23.13 10.97
CA ALA A 783 -0.66 -23.73 11.59
C ALA A 783 0.47 -24.02 10.59
N LEU A 784 0.12 -24.40 9.35
CA LEU A 784 1.07 -24.83 8.32
C LEU A 784 1.82 -23.65 7.69
N TYR A 785 1.09 -22.59 7.31
CA TYR A 785 1.64 -21.46 6.58
C TYR A 785 1.00 -20.12 7.00
N GLY A 786 0.45 -20.04 8.22
CA GLY A 786 -0.02 -18.78 8.79
C GLY A 786 -1.31 -18.21 8.17
N ALA A 787 -2.10 -19.02 7.45
CA ALA A 787 -3.31 -18.56 6.80
C ALA A 787 -4.28 -17.89 7.79
N ARG A 788 -4.71 -16.65 7.47
CA ARG A 788 -5.67 -15.92 8.30
C ARG A 788 -7.06 -15.97 7.69
N HIS A 789 -8.03 -16.28 8.54
CA HIS A 789 -9.44 -16.35 8.19
C HIS A 789 -10.25 -15.38 9.02
N THR A 790 -11.40 -14.95 8.48
CA THR A 790 -12.42 -14.27 9.28
C THR A 790 -13.00 -15.28 10.27
N ILE A 791 -12.93 -14.95 11.55
CA ILE A 791 -13.46 -15.78 12.64
C ILE A 791 -14.45 -14.93 13.41
N VAL A 792 -15.64 -15.46 13.64
CA VAL A 792 -16.71 -14.75 14.36
C VAL A 792 -17.36 -15.67 15.39
N ASN A 793 -17.84 -15.08 16.49
CA ASN A 793 -18.78 -15.78 17.36
C ASN A 793 -20.17 -15.68 16.71
N LEU A 794 -20.58 -16.74 16.02
CA LEU A 794 -21.83 -16.79 15.28
C LEU A 794 -23.04 -16.71 16.21
N SER A 795 -22.94 -17.25 17.43
CA SER A 795 -23.98 -17.09 18.46
C SER A 795 -24.18 -15.62 18.86
N LYS A 796 -23.14 -14.79 18.80
CA LYS A 796 -23.12 -13.41 19.30
C LYS A 796 -22.69 -12.40 18.24
N LEU A 797 -23.08 -12.61 16.98
CA LEU A 797 -22.63 -11.80 15.85
C LEU A 797 -22.95 -10.29 16.00
N ASP A 798 -24.07 -9.96 16.64
CA ASP A 798 -24.52 -8.56 16.84
C ASP A 798 -23.98 -7.92 18.14
N LYS A 799 -23.14 -8.64 18.90
CA LYS A 799 -22.55 -8.13 20.13
C LYS A 799 -21.27 -7.38 19.84
N GLU A 800 -21.06 -6.29 20.56
CA GLU A 800 -19.82 -5.52 20.48
C GLU A 800 -18.63 -6.36 20.94
N SER A 801 -17.55 -6.30 20.16
CA SER A 801 -16.31 -6.99 20.50
C SER A 801 -15.49 -6.16 21.50
N THR A 802 -15.39 -6.65 22.73
CA THR A 802 -14.82 -5.90 23.88
C THR A 802 -13.49 -6.46 24.39
N GLN A 803 -13.01 -7.58 23.83
CA GLN A 803 -11.79 -8.25 24.31
C GLN A 803 -10.94 -8.82 23.18
N VAL A 804 -9.63 -8.86 23.38
CA VAL A 804 -8.67 -9.52 22.48
C VAL A 804 -8.41 -10.94 22.99
N VAL A 805 -8.56 -11.94 22.12
CA VAL A 805 -8.47 -13.37 22.47
C VAL A 805 -7.73 -14.18 21.41
N ASN A 806 -7.18 -15.33 21.81
CA ASN A 806 -6.63 -16.34 20.91
C ASN A 806 -7.61 -17.52 20.78
N ILE A 807 -8.00 -17.86 19.55
CA ILE A 807 -8.85 -19.01 19.23
C ILE A 807 -7.94 -20.23 18.98
N VAL A 808 -8.08 -21.26 19.81
CA VAL A 808 -7.19 -22.43 19.82
C VAL A 808 -7.98 -23.73 19.77
N GLY A 809 -7.39 -24.76 19.18
CA GLY A 809 -7.98 -26.09 19.15
C GLY A 809 -7.52 -27.00 20.29
N PRO A 810 -7.97 -28.27 20.29
CA PRO A 810 -7.68 -29.26 21.33
C PRO A 810 -6.46 -30.15 21.04
N ILE A 811 -5.71 -29.90 19.96
CA ILE A 811 -4.52 -30.67 19.56
C ILE A 811 -3.35 -30.30 20.46
N CYS A 812 -2.63 -31.32 20.94
CA CYS A 812 -1.44 -31.17 21.77
C CYS A 812 -0.22 -30.74 20.94
N GLU A 813 -0.33 -29.60 20.27
CA GLU A 813 0.74 -28.97 19.52
C GLU A 813 0.70 -27.45 19.75
N SER A 814 1.86 -26.83 19.91
CA SER A 814 1.95 -25.38 20.16
C SER A 814 1.43 -24.54 18.99
N GLY A 815 1.41 -25.14 17.78
CA GLY A 815 0.88 -24.58 16.56
C GLY A 815 -0.65 -24.67 16.41
N ASP A 816 -1.39 -25.32 17.32
CA ASP A 816 -2.85 -25.44 17.23
C ASP A 816 -3.60 -24.15 17.58
N LYS A 817 -3.37 -23.13 16.75
CA LYS A 817 -3.91 -21.79 16.86
C LYS A 817 -4.61 -21.46 15.55
N LEU A 818 -5.92 -21.28 15.63
CA LEU A 818 -6.76 -20.94 14.48
C LEU A 818 -6.89 -19.42 14.32
N GLY A 819 -6.81 -18.67 15.42
CA GLY A 819 -6.83 -17.21 15.41
C GLY A 819 -5.99 -16.63 16.54
N ILE A 820 -5.15 -15.65 16.22
CA ILE A 820 -4.29 -14.96 17.19
C ILE A 820 -4.74 -13.49 17.29
N ASP A 821 -4.80 -12.99 18.52
CA ASP A 821 -5.15 -11.61 18.88
C ASP A 821 -6.41 -11.08 18.17
N ARG A 822 -7.49 -11.87 18.24
CA ARG A 822 -8.78 -11.54 17.64
C ARG A 822 -9.60 -10.66 18.59
N LEU A 823 -10.06 -9.50 18.09
CA LEU A 823 -11.05 -8.69 18.78
C LEU A 823 -12.41 -9.40 18.72
N PHE A 824 -12.96 -9.76 19.87
CA PHE A 824 -14.09 -10.68 20.01
C PHE A 824 -15.07 -10.23 21.10
N PRO A 825 -16.35 -10.59 21.00
CA PRO A 825 -17.31 -10.38 22.08
C PRO A 825 -17.00 -11.30 23.28
N GLU A 826 -17.61 -11.00 24.42
CA GLU A 826 -17.63 -11.93 25.55
C GLU A 826 -18.30 -13.24 25.13
N SER A 827 -17.51 -14.32 25.14
CA SER A 827 -17.90 -15.64 24.69
C SER A 827 -18.00 -16.59 25.89
N GLU A 828 -18.84 -17.61 25.78
CA GLU A 828 -19.05 -18.62 26.82
C GLU A 828 -19.07 -20.04 26.23
N GLU A 829 -18.98 -21.05 27.10
CA GLU A 829 -19.08 -22.45 26.68
C GLU A 829 -20.39 -22.69 25.92
N GLY A 830 -20.31 -23.43 24.81
CA GLY A 830 -21.45 -23.71 23.93
C GLY A 830 -21.78 -22.62 22.89
N ASP A 831 -21.07 -21.48 22.90
CA ASP A 831 -21.11 -20.55 21.77
C ASP A 831 -20.57 -21.22 20.49
N VAL A 832 -21.16 -20.89 19.35
CA VAL A 832 -20.74 -21.40 18.04
C VAL A 832 -19.79 -20.39 17.41
N ILE A 833 -18.59 -20.84 17.08
CA ILE A 833 -17.56 -20.11 16.35
C ILE A 833 -17.63 -20.52 14.89
N LEU A 834 -17.65 -19.53 14.00
CA LEU A 834 -17.56 -19.72 12.56
C LEU A 834 -16.21 -19.22 12.06
N ILE A 835 -15.53 -20.04 11.27
CA ILE A 835 -14.33 -19.69 10.51
C ILE A 835 -14.74 -19.66 9.03
N ALA A 836 -14.66 -18.48 8.41
CA ALA A 836 -15.12 -18.27 7.04
C ALA A 836 -14.04 -18.61 6.00
N ASN A 837 -14.45 -18.75 4.74
CA ASN A 837 -13.59 -18.98 3.58
C ASN A 837 -12.79 -20.30 3.65
N THR A 838 -13.37 -21.33 4.26
CA THR A 838 -12.72 -22.62 4.49
C THR A 838 -13.15 -23.70 3.49
N GLY A 839 -13.90 -23.32 2.46
CA GLY A 839 -14.37 -24.25 1.42
C GLY A 839 -13.27 -24.82 0.53
N ALA A 840 -12.12 -24.14 0.44
CA ALA A 840 -10.95 -24.60 -0.31
C ALA A 840 -9.80 -24.94 0.64
N TYR A 841 -9.13 -26.07 0.37
CA TYR A 841 -7.96 -26.55 1.11
C TYR A 841 -8.21 -26.72 2.62
N GLY A 842 -9.48 -26.87 3.02
CA GLY A 842 -9.90 -27.10 4.39
C GLY A 842 -9.87 -28.60 4.70
N ARG A 843 -11.02 -29.25 4.54
CA ARG A 843 -11.18 -30.68 4.82
C ARG A 843 -10.21 -31.58 4.05
N VAL A 844 -9.91 -31.26 2.80
CA VAL A 844 -8.96 -32.04 1.97
C VAL A 844 -7.54 -32.10 2.54
N MET A 845 -7.15 -31.15 3.41
CA MET A 845 -5.85 -31.14 4.10
C MET A 845 -5.94 -31.59 5.58
N SER A 846 -7.10 -32.10 6.00
CA SER A 846 -7.33 -32.53 7.38
C SER A 846 -6.67 -33.89 7.68
N SER A 847 -6.41 -34.14 8.96
CA SER A 847 -5.80 -35.38 9.42
C SER A 847 -6.47 -35.91 10.69
N SER A 848 -6.29 -37.20 10.97
CA SER A 848 -6.66 -37.81 12.25
C SER A 848 -5.53 -37.70 13.29
N TYR A 849 -4.71 -36.64 13.23
CA TYR A 849 -3.61 -36.43 14.18
C TYR A 849 -4.12 -36.42 15.62
N ASN A 850 -3.34 -36.99 16.54
CA ASN A 850 -3.77 -37.30 17.91
C ASN A 850 -5.03 -38.20 18.02
N LEU A 851 -5.33 -38.99 16.97
CA LEU A 851 -6.54 -39.82 16.86
C LEU A 851 -7.84 -39.02 17.04
N ARG A 852 -7.81 -37.72 16.71
CA ARG A 852 -8.99 -36.86 16.72
C ARG A 852 -9.51 -36.72 15.30
N MET A 853 -10.74 -37.21 15.09
CA MET A 853 -11.38 -37.12 13.78
C MET A 853 -11.55 -35.66 13.37
N PRO A 854 -11.32 -35.34 12.09
CA PRO A 854 -11.59 -34.02 11.56
C PRO A 854 -13.10 -33.76 11.51
N ALA A 855 -13.46 -32.48 11.38
CA ALA A 855 -14.84 -32.02 11.23
C ALA A 855 -15.54 -32.72 10.05
N THR A 856 -16.83 -32.99 10.22
CA THR A 856 -17.69 -33.58 9.17
C THR A 856 -17.97 -32.57 8.06
N GLU A 857 -18.51 -33.01 6.93
CA GLU A 857 -18.86 -32.14 5.80
C GLU A 857 -20.37 -32.20 5.53
N ILE A 858 -20.97 -31.06 5.23
CA ILE A 858 -22.41 -30.90 4.99
C ILE A 858 -22.62 -29.88 3.87
N LEU A 859 -23.38 -30.22 2.83
CA LEU A 859 -23.87 -29.27 1.82
C LEU A 859 -25.31 -28.85 2.16
N ILE A 860 -25.60 -27.55 2.10
CA ILE A 860 -26.92 -26.94 2.38
C ILE A 860 -27.41 -25.99 1.29
#